data_AF-A0A0D2IAN4-F1
#
_entry.id   AF-A0A0D2IAN4-F1
#
_cell.length_a   1.000
_cell.length_b   1.000
_cell.length_c   1.000
_cell.angle_alpha   90.00
_cell.angle_beta   90.00
_cell.angle_gamma   90.00
#
_symmetry.space_group_name_H-M   'P 1'
#
loop_
_entity.id
_entity.type
_entity.pdbx_description
1 polymer ?
#
loop_
_entity_poly.entity_id
_entity_poly.type
_entity_poly.pdbx_seq_one_letter_code
_entity_poly.pdbx_strand_id
1 'polypeptide(L)'
;MPFPYQKVVVIGATSGIGEALARRLVEDGSFVIAVGRRKENLEALVQQYGPDKIHAVPFDITRLEAIPTFAGDIASAHPGVDCVILNSGIQRKTDFSDFDSIDVDVLSLELNTNYIAQLALTKAFLPFLMKKDTESALIYVTSALGLIPVPRCANYCASKAALHQFILCLRQQLKKSNIKVVELLPPAVQTELHDEKHQPDLKNGRAMGMPLDEFTNQFHWNRPTSYIKASSALDYFSESFPPSRLNTVESQLPDNIHDVVRKPFQQHLLPRLLTANSGIFGYINYLVEKDRKLILDTLLNGLSRLEYRGYDSAGLAVDGDKKNEVFAFKEVGKVAKLREMVAESGIDMTKVFDSHAGIAHTRWATHGQPSRVNCHPHRSDPKWEFAVVHNGIITNYKELKALLEGKGFKFETDTDTECIAKLAKFLYDSHPDIDFTTLGKAVIKELQGAFGLLMKSVHFPHEVIAARKGSPLVVGVKTAKKMKVDFVDVEYSEDGGALSAERANHNVAVKKSAAGLLSPGGLLAPPDKSLLHRSQSRAFLSDDGMPQPAEFFLSSDASALVEHTKKVLYLEDDDIAHIHEGQLNIHRLTKDDGTSNVRAIQTIELELQEIMKGKFDHFMQKEIFEQPESVVNTMRGRLDVANKTVTLGGLRQYISTIRRCRRIIFIACGTSYHSCMAVRGAFEELTEIPIAVELASDFLDRQAPVFRDDTCVFVSQSGETADSLMALRYCLERGALTVGIVNVVGSSISMLTHCGVHINAGPEIGVASTKAYTSQFVAMIMFALSLSEDRASKAQRRHEIIDGLAKVSDQFREILKLNDSIKEMCAKFLQNQKSLLLLGRGSQYSTALEGALKIKEISYLHCEAVMSGELKHGVLALVDENLPIIMILTRDDIFAKSLNAYQQVIARNGRPIVICNMDDPEFPASKTERIQVPKTVDCLQGLLNVIPLQLIAYWLAVAEGLNVDFPRNLAKSVTVE
;
A
#
# COMPACT_ATOMS: atom_id res chain seq x y z
N MET A 1 -34.29 4.82 -20.94
CA MET A 1 -35.04 3.72 -21.60
C MET A 1 -36.45 3.69 -21.01
N PRO A 2 -37.48 3.17 -21.71
CA PRO A 2 -38.79 2.94 -21.09
C PRO A 2 -38.68 1.97 -19.89
N PHE A 3 -39.59 2.11 -18.92
CA PHE A 3 -39.64 1.22 -17.76
C PHE A 3 -39.89 -0.23 -18.23
N PRO A 4 -39.08 -1.21 -17.81
CA PRO A 4 -39.04 -2.51 -18.49
C PRO A 4 -40.12 -3.49 -17.99
N TYR A 5 -40.76 -3.21 -16.86
CA TYR A 5 -41.72 -4.11 -16.21
C TYR A 5 -43.15 -3.78 -16.64
N GLN A 6 -43.93 -4.81 -16.97
CA GLN A 6 -45.23 -4.66 -17.61
C GLN A 6 -46.38 -4.63 -16.59
N LYS A 7 -46.28 -5.35 -15.47
CA LYS A 7 -47.36 -5.42 -14.48
C LYS A 7 -46.83 -5.20 -13.07
N VAL A 8 -47.10 -4.02 -12.53
CA VAL A 8 -46.41 -3.46 -11.37
C VAL A 8 -47.37 -3.31 -10.20
N VAL A 9 -47.02 -3.87 -9.04
CA VAL A 9 -47.73 -3.61 -7.78
C VAL A 9 -47.11 -2.39 -7.11
N VAL A 10 -47.91 -1.37 -6.81
CA VAL A 10 -47.44 -0.17 -6.09
C VAL A 10 -48.11 -0.13 -4.72
N ILE A 11 -47.34 -0.45 -3.69
CA ILE A 11 -47.77 -0.35 -2.30
C ILE A 11 -47.76 1.12 -1.88
N GLY A 12 -48.83 1.58 -1.22
CA GLY A 12 -48.98 2.97 -0.78
C GLY A 12 -49.35 3.95 -1.89
N ALA A 13 -50.07 3.51 -2.91
CA ALA A 13 -50.43 4.29 -4.10
C ALA A 13 -51.56 5.34 -3.88
N THR A 14 -51.88 5.69 -2.63
CA THR A 14 -53.06 6.52 -2.31
C THR A 14 -52.80 8.03 -2.23
N SER A 15 -51.55 8.45 -2.03
CA SER A 15 -51.12 9.85 -2.15
C SER A 15 -49.60 9.94 -2.31
N GLY A 16 -49.10 11.16 -2.55
CA GLY A 16 -47.67 11.47 -2.55
C GLY A 16 -46.87 10.67 -3.57
N ILE A 17 -45.67 10.22 -3.19
CA ILE A 17 -44.74 9.49 -4.08
C ILE A 17 -45.40 8.24 -4.69
N GLY A 18 -46.16 7.48 -3.92
CA GLY A 18 -46.76 6.22 -4.41
C GLY A 18 -47.82 6.46 -5.47
N GLU A 19 -48.69 7.46 -5.28
CA GLU A 19 -49.69 7.86 -6.27
C GLU A 19 -49.02 8.39 -7.55
N ALA A 20 -48.03 9.28 -7.40
CA ALA A 20 -47.35 9.87 -8.53
C ALA A 20 -46.57 8.82 -9.35
N LEU A 21 -45.93 7.85 -8.70
CA LEU A 21 -45.31 6.70 -9.38
C LEU A 21 -46.37 5.85 -10.10
N ALA A 22 -47.53 5.60 -9.48
CA ALA A 22 -48.61 4.85 -10.13
C ALA A 22 -49.10 5.55 -11.42
N ARG A 23 -49.32 6.87 -11.38
CA ARG A 23 -49.68 7.70 -12.55
C ARG A 23 -48.64 7.58 -13.65
N ARG A 24 -47.36 7.81 -13.30
CA ARG A 24 -46.25 7.78 -14.26
C ARG A 24 -46.09 6.42 -14.92
N LEU A 25 -46.21 5.34 -14.17
CA LEU A 25 -46.09 3.98 -14.69
C LEU A 25 -47.22 3.63 -15.67
N VAL A 26 -48.45 4.09 -15.40
CA VAL A 26 -49.57 3.94 -16.34
C VAL A 26 -49.31 4.72 -17.63
N GLU A 27 -48.76 5.93 -17.53
CA GLU A 27 -48.39 6.77 -18.67
C GLU A 27 -47.24 6.17 -19.49
N ASP A 28 -46.28 5.52 -18.84
CA ASP A 28 -45.18 4.78 -19.48
C ASP A 28 -45.61 3.40 -20.04
N GLY A 29 -46.87 3.01 -19.85
CA GLY A 29 -47.48 1.83 -20.47
C GLY A 29 -47.56 0.57 -19.61
N SER A 30 -47.18 0.63 -18.34
CA SER A 30 -47.33 -0.49 -17.40
C SER A 30 -48.77 -0.62 -16.88
N PHE A 31 -49.23 -1.84 -16.65
CA PHE A 31 -50.45 -2.11 -15.89
C PHE A 31 -50.15 -2.00 -14.39
N VAL A 32 -50.86 -1.12 -13.69
CA VAL A 32 -50.58 -0.84 -12.27
C VAL A 32 -51.62 -1.46 -11.34
N ILE A 33 -51.16 -2.16 -10.31
CA ILE A 33 -51.99 -2.64 -9.21
C ILE A 33 -51.73 -1.69 -8.03
N ALA A 34 -52.64 -0.73 -7.84
CA ALA A 34 -52.52 0.34 -6.87
C ALA A 34 -53.09 -0.11 -5.51
N VAL A 35 -52.23 -0.17 -4.49
CA VAL A 35 -52.58 -0.72 -3.18
C VAL A 35 -52.51 0.36 -2.11
N GLY A 36 -53.54 0.44 -1.25
CA GLY A 36 -53.51 1.28 -0.05
C GLY A 36 -54.84 1.33 0.69
N ARG A 37 -54.93 2.15 1.75
CA ARG A 37 -56.08 2.12 2.68
C ARG A 37 -57.26 3.00 2.27
N ARG A 38 -57.00 4.10 1.58
CA ARG A 38 -58.01 5.09 1.17
C ARG A 38 -58.67 4.64 -0.14
N LYS A 39 -59.78 3.91 -0.01
CA LYS A 39 -60.52 3.33 -1.14
C LYS A 39 -60.93 4.39 -2.18
N GLU A 40 -61.45 5.53 -1.72
CA GLU A 40 -61.89 6.65 -2.58
C GLU A 40 -60.76 7.18 -3.47
N ASN A 41 -59.54 7.34 -2.94
CA ASN A 41 -58.37 7.79 -3.72
C ASN A 41 -57.95 6.77 -4.77
N LEU A 42 -58.03 5.47 -4.45
CA LEU A 42 -57.73 4.42 -5.42
C LEU A 42 -58.78 4.36 -6.53
N GLU A 43 -60.06 4.52 -6.18
CA GLU A 43 -61.16 4.57 -7.15
C GLU A 43 -61.03 5.78 -8.09
N ALA A 44 -60.58 6.94 -7.59
CA ALA A 44 -60.29 8.10 -8.42
C ALA A 44 -59.18 7.83 -9.46
N LEU A 45 -58.12 7.10 -9.10
CA LEU A 45 -57.09 6.67 -10.05
C LEU A 45 -57.67 5.75 -11.13
N VAL A 46 -58.53 4.81 -10.75
CA VAL A 46 -59.21 3.91 -11.71
C VAL A 46 -60.15 4.67 -12.63
N GLN A 47 -60.90 5.65 -12.10
CA GLN A 47 -61.77 6.50 -12.90
C GLN A 47 -60.99 7.34 -13.90
N GLN A 48 -59.78 7.79 -13.55
CA GLN A 48 -58.95 8.62 -14.41
C GLN A 48 -58.32 7.84 -15.57
N TYR A 49 -57.75 6.66 -15.32
CA TYR A 49 -56.98 5.91 -16.33
C TYR A 49 -57.73 4.72 -16.95
N GLY A 50 -58.86 4.32 -16.38
CA GLY A 50 -59.67 3.19 -16.80
C GLY A 50 -59.21 1.84 -16.20
N PRO A 51 -60.14 0.89 -16.02
CA PRO A 51 -59.87 -0.40 -15.39
C PRO A 51 -58.90 -1.29 -16.20
N ASP A 52 -58.71 -1.01 -17.50
CA ASP A 52 -57.81 -1.76 -18.37
C ASP A 52 -56.33 -1.46 -18.11
N LYS A 53 -56.02 -0.37 -17.39
CA LYS A 53 -54.65 0.07 -17.11
C LYS A 53 -54.29 0.04 -15.63
N ILE A 54 -55.28 0.13 -14.75
CA ILE A 54 -55.05 0.21 -13.31
C ILE A 54 -56.13 -0.57 -12.52
N HIS A 55 -55.70 -1.33 -11.52
CA HIS A 55 -56.56 -2.05 -10.59
C HIS A 55 -56.32 -1.55 -9.16
N ALA A 56 -57.35 -0.98 -8.55
CA ALA A 56 -57.37 -0.57 -7.15
C ALA A 56 -57.58 -1.74 -6.19
N VAL A 57 -56.67 -1.94 -5.22
CA VAL A 57 -56.82 -2.96 -4.17
C VAL A 57 -56.72 -2.31 -2.79
N PRO A 58 -57.85 -2.17 -2.07
CA PRO A 58 -57.85 -1.60 -0.73
C PRO A 58 -57.24 -2.58 0.27
N PHE A 59 -56.10 -2.24 0.88
CA PHE A 59 -55.41 -3.08 1.86
C PHE A 59 -54.61 -2.26 2.86
N ASP A 60 -54.62 -2.68 4.12
CA ASP A 60 -53.80 -2.12 5.20
C ASP A 60 -52.60 -3.01 5.51
N ILE A 61 -51.42 -2.54 5.13
CA ILE A 61 -50.15 -3.24 5.30
C ILE A 61 -49.71 -3.39 6.77
N THR A 62 -50.35 -2.70 7.71
CA THR A 62 -50.06 -2.85 9.13
C THR A 62 -50.65 -4.15 9.71
N ARG A 63 -51.58 -4.81 8.98
CA ARG A 63 -52.14 -6.12 9.32
C ARG A 63 -51.22 -7.23 8.83
N LEU A 64 -50.10 -7.41 9.54
CA LEU A 64 -48.99 -8.28 9.13
C LEU A 64 -49.43 -9.73 8.86
N GLU A 65 -50.37 -10.25 9.65
CA GLU A 65 -50.94 -11.59 9.51
C GLU A 65 -51.72 -11.81 8.21
N ALA A 66 -52.27 -10.75 7.62
CA ALA A 66 -53.07 -10.81 6.39
C ALA A 66 -52.22 -10.68 5.12
N ILE A 67 -50.95 -10.26 5.23
CA ILE A 67 -50.04 -10.02 4.09
C ILE A 67 -49.84 -11.27 3.21
N PRO A 68 -49.63 -12.49 3.76
CA PRO A 68 -49.44 -13.68 2.92
C PRO A 68 -50.66 -13.99 2.05
N THR A 69 -51.87 -13.91 2.62
CA THR A 69 -53.13 -14.10 1.89
C THR A 69 -53.29 -13.04 0.82
N PHE A 70 -53.08 -11.76 1.18
CA PHE A 70 -53.13 -10.64 0.25
C PHE A 70 -52.18 -10.81 -0.95
N ALA A 71 -50.91 -11.17 -0.71
CA ALA A 71 -49.95 -11.38 -1.80
C ALA A 71 -50.36 -12.56 -2.70
N GLY A 72 -50.91 -13.63 -2.10
CA GLY A 72 -51.46 -14.77 -2.84
C GLY A 72 -52.66 -14.40 -3.71
N ASP A 73 -53.57 -13.58 -3.22
CA ASP A 73 -54.73 -13.08 -3.95
C ASP A 73 -54.30 -12.20 -5.13
N ILE A 74 -53.33 -11.30 -4.92
CA ILE A 74 -52.74 -10.49 -6.00
C ILE A 74 -52.08 -11.39 -7.04
N ALA A 75 -51.23 -12.34 -6.63
CA ALA A 75 -50.55 -13.24 -7.57
C ALA A 75 -51.53 -14.11 -8.36
N SER A 76 -52.67 -14.49 -7.76
CA SER A 76 -53.72 -15.29 -8.41
C SER A 76 -54.55 -14.46 -9.39
N ALA A 77 -54.98 -13.25 -9.00
CA ALA A 77 -55.72 -12.34 -9.86
C ALA A 77 -54.84 -11.76 -10.99
N HIS A 78 -53.54 -11.65 -10.73
CA HIS A 78 -52.56 -11.04 -11.62
C HIS A 78 -51.31 -11.91 -11.77
N PRO A 79 -51.40 -13.06 -12.47
CA PRO A 79 -50.28 -13.98 -12.60
C PRO A 79 -49.09 -13.37 -13.33
N GLY A 80 -49.26 -12.25 -14.04
CA GLY A 80 -48.24 -11.55 -14.81
C GLY A 80 -47.38 -10.53 -14.02
N VAL A 81 -47.58 -10.37 -12.71
CA VAL A 81 -46.78 -9.40 -11.92
C VAL A 81 -45.29 -9.71 -12.02
N ASP A 82 -44.52 -8.69 -12.41
CA ASP A 82 -43.07 -8.74 -12.62
C ASP A 82 -42.31 -7.67 -11.83
N CYS A 83 -43.01 -6.73 -11.19
CA CYS A 83 -42.41 -5.73 -10.31
C CYS A 83 -43.29 -5.40 -9.11
N VAL A 84 -42.67 -5.23 -7.93
CA VAL A 84 -43.32 -4.73 -6.73
C VAL A 84 -42.55 -3.51 -6.21
N ILE A 85 -43.24 -2.37 -6.14
CA ILE A 85 -42.77 -1.11 -5.56
C ILE A 85 -43.30 -0.99 -4.14
N LEU A 86 -42.38 -1.00 -3.20
CA LEU A 86 -42.58 -0.96 -1.76
C LEU A 86 -42.44 0.48 -1.27
N ASN A 87 -43.55 1.23 -1.36
CA ASN A 87 -43.63 2.64 -0.97
C ASN A 87 -44.60 2.81 0.22
N SER A 88 -44.09 2.60 1.44
CA SER A 88 -44.84 2.98 2.64
C SER A 88 -43.93 3.61 3.68
N GLY A 89 -44.45 4.68 4.29
CA GLY A 89 -43.74 5.47 5.26
C GLY A 89 -44.71 6.36 6.04
N ILE A 90 -44.59 6.37 7.37
CA ILE A 90 -45.13 7.42 8.22
C ILE A 90 -43.96 8.07 8.96
N GLN A 91 -44.04 9.38 9.19
CA GLN A 91 -43.02 10.15 9.91
C GLN A 91 -43.72 10.96 11.00
N ARG A 92 -43.28 10.80 12.24
CA ARG A 92 -43.72 11.61 13.36
C ARG A 92 -42.56 12.39 13.95
N LYS A 93 -42.90 13.55 14.52
CA LYS A 93 -41.95 14.33 15.29
C LYS A 93 -41.85 13.72 16.69
N THR A 94 -40.63 13.51 17.14
CA THR A 94 -40.32 12.99 18.48
C THR A 94 -39.33 13.92 19.14
N ASP A 95 -39.65 14.37 20.35
CA ASP A 95 -38.75 15.17 21.17
C ASP A 95 -38.55 14.47 22.52
N PHE A 96 -37.42 13.76 22.65
CA PHE A 96 -37.09 13.05 23.89
C PHE A 96 -36.70 13.99 25.04
N SER A 97 -36.63 15.30 24.83
CA SER A 97 -36.52 16.28 25.93
C SER A 97 -37.87 16.54 26.62
N ASP A 98 -38.98 16.19 25.97
CA ASP A 98 -40.34 16.23 26.50
C ASP A 98 -40.89 14.80 26.61
N PHE A 99 -40.57 14.13 27.71
CA PHE A 99 -40.90 12.71 27.92
C PHE A 99 -42.41 12.41 27.85
N ASP A 100 -43.26 13.37 28.21
CA ASP A 100 -44.72 13.21 28.17
C ASP A 100 -45.28 13.24 26.74
N SER A 101 -44.49 13.72 25.77
CA SER A 101 -44.84 13.72 24.34
C SER A 101 -44.52 12.40 23.63
N ILE A 102 -43.83 11.46 24.29
CA ILE A 102 -43.37 10.21 23.69
C ILE A 102 -44.37 9.07 23.95
N ASP A 103 -45.04 8.64 22.88
CA ASP A 103 -45.92 7.47 22.86
C ASP A 103 -45.21 6.29 22.18
N VAL A 104 -44.90 5.25 22.94
CA VAL A 104 -44.15 4.06 22.46
C VAL A 104 -44.97 3.23 21.47
N ASP A 105 -46.29 3.18 21.59
CA ASP A 105 -47.15 2.45 20.66
C ASP A 105 -47.13 3.13 19.28
N VAL A 106 -47.07 4.46 19.30
CA VAL A 106 -46.89 5.28 18.11
C VAL A 106 -45.51 5.06 17.45
N LEU A 107 -44.43 5.00 18.22
CA LEU A 107 -43.10 4.69 17.69
C LEU A 107 -43.04 3.28 17.08
N SER A 108 -43.69 2.32 17.75
CA SER A 108 -43.81 0.94 17.30
C SER A 108 -44.61 0.84 16.00
N LEU A 109 -45.70 1.59 15.87
CA LEU A 109 -46.49 1.67 14.63
C LEU A 109 -45.65 2.22 13.46
N GLU A 110 -44.81 3.21 13.71
CA GLU A 110 -43.91 3.78 12.71
C GLU A 110 -42.85 2.76 12.26
N LEU A 111 -42.22 2.03 13.18
CA LEU A 111 -41.28 0.96 12.84
C LEU A 111 -41.98 -0.21 12.12
N ASN A 112 -43.20 -0.56 12.55
CA ASN A 112 -44.00 -1.60 11.92
C ASN A 112 -44.36 -1.24 10.47
N THR A 113 -44.74 0.01 10.22
CA THR A 113 -45.12 0.49 8.88
C THR A 113 -43.92 0.67 7.97
N ASN A 114 -42.84 1.26 8.49
CA ASN A 114 -41.69 1.69 7.69
C ASN A 114 -40.72 0.54 7.42
N TYR A 115 -40.65 -0.47 8.30
CA TYR A 115 -39.69 -1.55 8.23
C TYR A 115 -40.35 -2.94 8.23
N ILE A 116 -41.06 -3.32 9.31
CA ILE A 116 -41.54 -4.71 9.46
C ILE A 116 -42.52 -5.13 8.36
N ALA A 117 -43.46 -4.27 7.98
CA ALA A 117 -44.40 -4.52 6.89
C ALA A 117 -43.68 -4.72 5.55
N GLN A 118 -42.58 -3.99 5.30
CA GLN A 118 -41.79 -4.14 4.08
C GLN A 118 -41.11 -5.51 4.01
N LEU A 119 -40.60 -6.01 5.13
CA LEU A 119 -40.02 -7.35 5.23
C LEU A 119 -41.09 -8.43 5.01
N ALA A 120 -42.27 -8.27 5.61
CA ALA A 120 -43.39 -9.19 5.43
C ALA A 120 -43.88 -9.24 3.98
N LEU A 121 -44.04 -8.07 3.33
CA LEU A 121 -44.40 -7.98 1.91
C LEU A 121 -43.33 -8.60 1.03
N THR A 122 -42.05 -8.33 1.30
CA THR A 122 -40.92 -8.95 0.59
C THR A 122 -41.00 -10.47 0.68
N LYS A 123 -41.14 -11.01 1.89
CA LYS A 123 -41.26 -12.46 2.12
C LYS A 123 -42.45 -13.07 1.38
N ALA A 124 -43.57 -12.36 1.31
CA ALA A 124 -44.80 -12.85 0.69
C ALA A 124 -44.75 -12.81 -0.84
N PHE A 125 -44.20 -11.76 -1.46
CA PHE A 125 -44.14 -11.64 -2.92
C PHE A 125 -42.96 -12.38 -3.55
N LEU A 126 -41.84 -12.53 -2.83
CA LEU A 126 -40.60 -13.10 -3.37
C LEU A 126 -40.78 -14.51 -4.00
N PRO A 127 -41.51 -15.48 -3.41
CA PRO A 127 -41.72 -16.78 -4.02
C PRO A 127 -42.45 -16.74 -5.38
N PHE A 128 -43.30 -15.74 -5.61
CA PHE A 128 -44.03 -15.59 -6.86
C PHE A 128 -43.15 -14.97 -7.94
N LEU A 129 -42.36 -13.95 -7.59
CA LEU A 129 -41.43 -13.30 -8.52
C LEU A 129 -40.28 -14.25 -8.91
N MET A 130 -39.79 -15.08 -7.98
CA MET A 130 -38.70 -16.02 -8.26
C MET A 130 -39.09 -17.17 -9.20
N LYS A 131 -40.38 -17.45 -9.35
CA LYS A 131 -40.89 -18.48 -10.29
C LYS A 131 -40.95 -17.99 -11.74
N LYS A 132 -40.65 -16.72 -12.00
CA LYS A 132 -40.68 -16.14 -13.34
C LYS A 132 -39.40 -16.49 -14.11
N ASP A 133 -39.55 -16.86 -15.38
CA ASP A 133 -38.41 -17.05 -16.28
C ASP A 133 -37.80 -15.71 -16.74
N THR A 134 -38.53 -14.61 -16.56
CA THR A 134 -38.09 -13.25 -16.88
C THR A 134 -37.55 -12.53 -15.66
N GLU A 135 -36.69 -11.52 -15.88
CA GLU A 135 -36.22 -10.64 -14.81
C GLU A 135 -37.41 -9.96 -14.13
N SER A 136 -37.44 -10.01 -12.79
CA SER A 136 -38.44 -9.32 -11.97
C SER A 136 -37.75 -8.34 -11.03
N ALA A 137 -38.48 -7.38 -10.46
CA ALA A 137 -37.89 -6.38 -9.56
C ALA A 137 -38.64 -6.18 -8.24
N LEU A 138 -37.85 -5.94 -7.19
CA LEU A 138 -38.28 -5.36 -5.92
C LEU A 138 -37.69 -3.96 -5.82
N ILE A 139 -38.53 -2.95 -5.80
CA ILE A 139 -38.13 -1.54 -5.72
C ILE A 139 -38.58 -0.98 -4.36
N TYR A 140 -37.64 -0.51 -3.55
CA TYR A 140 -37.94 0.04 -2.22
C TYR A 140 -37.85 1.56 -2.24
N VAL A 141 -38.83 2.24 -1.63
CA VAL A 141 -38.75 3.69 -1.37
C VAL A 141 -38.33 3.91 0.08
N THR A 142 -37.05 4.25 0.28
CA THR A 142 -36.47 4.53 1.60
C THR A 142 -36.58 6.02 1.92
N SER A 143 -35.47 6.68 2.24
CA SER A 143 -35.36 8.13 2.49
C SER A 143 -33.88 8.48 2.68
N ALA A 144 -33.46 9.66 2.21
CA ALA A 144 -32.14 10.19 2.56
C ALA A 144 -31.93 10.30 4.10
N LEU A 145 -33.00 10.43 4.88
CA LEU A 145 -32.97 10.45 6.36
C LEU A 145 -32.58 9.09 6.99
N GLY A 146 -32.47 8.02 6.21
CA GLY A 146 -31.86 6.77 6.66
C GLY A 146 -30.33 6.79 6.70
N LEU A 147 -29.71 7.82 6.11
CA LEU A 147 -28.24 7.96 6.02
C LEU A 147 -27.69 9.07 6.93
N ILE A 148 -28.55 9.95 7.45
CA ILE A 148 -28.18 11.11 8.25
C ILE A 148 -29.09 11.24 9.48
N PRO A 149 -28.57 11.67 10.64
CA PRO A 149 -29.40 11.84 11.84
C PRO A 149 -30.16 13.16 11.79
N VAL A 150 -31.46 13.13 12.07
CA VAL A 150 -32.28 14.33 12.28
C VAL A 150 -32.96 14.24 13.66
N PRO A 151 -32.57 15.10 14.64
CA PRO A 151 -33.01 14.97 16.03
C PRO A 151 -34.53 14.90 16.22
N ARG A 152 -35.29 15.64 15.41
CA ARG A 152 -36.75 15.75 15.52
C ARG A 152 -37.53 14.55 15.00
N CYS A 153 -36.88 13.57 14.36
CA CYS A 153 -37.55 12.37 13.82
C CYS A 153 -36.64 11.14 13.93
N ALA A 154 -36.01 10.96 15.11
CA ALA A 154 -35.04 9.90 15.37
C ALA A 154 -35.58 8.50 15.05
N ASN A 155 -36.84 8.21 15.39
CA ASN A 155 -37.46 6.91 15.11
C ASN A 155 -37.66 6.66 13.60
N TYR A 156 -37.98 7.71 12.83
CA TYR A 156 -38.10 7.63 11.38
C TYR A 156 -36.74 7.35 10.74
N CYS A 157 -35.70 8.10 11.14
CA CYS A 157 -34.32 7.89 10.70
C CYS A 157 -33.87 6.45 11.00
N ALA A 158 -34.11 5.95 12.22
CA ALA A 158 -33.79 4.59 12.60
C ALA A 158 -34.53 3.54 11.73
N SER A 159 -35.83 3.73 11.50
CA SER A 159 -36.62 2.81 10.67
C SER A 159 -36.16 2.75 9.21
N LYS A 160 -35.74 3.89 8.63
CA LYS A 160 -35.24 3.97 7.26
C LYS A 160 -33.80 3.47 7.14
N ALA A 161 -32.96 3.67 8.16
CA ALA A 161 -31.63 3.08 8.24
C ALA A 161 -31.71 1.54 8.33
N ALA A 162 -32.63 1.00 9.13
CA ALA A 162 -32.88 -0.44 9.21
C ALA A 162 -33.32 -1.02 7.85
N LEU A 163 -34.24 -0.34 7.16
CA LEU A 163 -34.68 -0.75 5.82
C LEU A 163 -33.55 -0.68 4.79
N HIS A 164 -32.74 0.38 4.80
CA HIS A 164 -31.57 0.53 3.92
C HIS A 164 -30.60 -0.65 4.10
N GLN A 165 -30.22 -0.95 5.33
CA GLN A 165 -29.30 -2.05 5.63
C GLN A 165 -29.88 -3.41 5.22
N PHE A 166 -31.18 -3.63 5.44
CA PHE A 166 -31.86 -4.84 4.98
C PHE A 166 -31.77 -4.99 3.45
N ILE A 167 -31.98 -3.91 2.69
CA ILE A 167 -31.92 -3.93 1.23
C ILE A 167 -30.51 -4.27 0.74
N LEU A 168 -29.45 -3.75 1.37
CA LEU A 168 -28.07 -4.09 1.02
C LEU A 168 -27.81 -5.59 1.19
N CYS A 169 -28.24 -6.17 2.32
CA CYS A 169 -28.14 -7.60 2.59
C CYS A 169 -28.96 -8.43 1.60
N LEU A 170 -30.21 -8.05 1.34
CA LEU A 170 -31.11 -8.77 0.44
C LEU A 170 -30.56 -8.77 -1.00
N ARG A 171 -29.99 -7.65 -1.46
CA ARG A 171 -29.36 -7.56 -2.79
C ARG A 171 -28.22 -8.56 -2.95
N GLN A 172 -27.41 -8.77 -1.90
CA GLN A 172 -26.34 -9.76 -1.93
C GLN A 172 -26.89 -11.19 -1.89
N GLN A 173 -27.94 -11.45 -1.11
CA GLN A 173 -28.60 -12.77 -1.03
C GLN A 173 -29.23 -13.18 -2.37
N LEU A 174 -29.83 -12.23 -3.08
CA LEU A 174 -30.56 -12.47 -4.34
C LEU A 174 -29.71 -12.27 -5.61
N LYS A 175 -28.40 -12.03 -5.48
CA LYS A 175 -27.48 -11.74 -6.59
C LYS A 175 -27.48 -12.79 -7.72
N LYS A 176 -27.79 -14.05 -7.39
CA LYS A 176 -27.84 -15.17 -8.36
C LYS A 176 -29.27 -15.52 -8.82
N SER A 177 -30.27 -14.75 -8.40
CA SER A 177 -31.68 -14.95 -8.78
C SER A 177 -32.06 -14.05 -9.97
N ASN A 178 -33.26 -14.26 -10.52
CA ASN A 178 -33.88 -13.38 -11.53
C ASN A 178 -34.43 -12.07 -10.92
N ILE A 179 -34.22 -11.81 -9.62
CA ILE A 179 -34.78 -10.67 -8.90
C ILE A 179 -33.77 -9.53 -8.82
N LYS A 180 -34.14 -8.38 -9.37
CA LYS A 180 -33.41 -7.13 -9.24
C LYS A 180 -33.91 -6.35 -8.03
N VAL A 181 -33.01 -6.10 -7.07
CA VAL A 181 -33.30 -5.32 -5.86
C VAL A 181 -32.82 -3.89 -6.04
N VAL A 182 -33.77 -2.95 -6.14
CA VAL A 182 -33.52 -1.52 -6.38
C VAL A 182 -33.95 -0.70 -5.17
N GLU A 183 -33.14 0.28 -4.79
CA GLU A 183 -33.48 1.24 -3.75
C GLU A 183 -33.62 2.65 -4.34
N LEU A 184 -34.71 3.32 -4.00
CA LEU A 184 -34.94 4.73 -4.24
C LEU A 184 -34.75 5.47 -2.92
N LEU A 185 -33.91 6.50 -2.94
CA LEU A 185 -33.59 7.36 -1.80
C LEU A 185 -34.13 8.78 -2.08
N PRO A 186 -35.42 9.07 -1.80
CA PRO A 186 -35.97 10.38 -2.09
C PRO A 186 -35.36 11.50 -1.22
N PRO A 187 -35.27 12.73 -1.77
CA PRO A 187 -35.10 13.95 -0.99
C PRO A 187 -36.34 14.23 -0.12
N ALA A 188 -36.38 15.39 0.55
CA ALA A 188 -37.66 15.95 0.98
C ALA A 188 -38.51 16.23 -0.27
N VAL A 189 -39.68 15.60 -0.37
CA VAL A 189 -40.62 15.76 -1.50
C VAL A 189 -41.93 16.29 -0.93
N GLN A 190 -42.55 17.24 -1.65
CA GLN A 190 -43.84 17.83 -1.28
C GLN A 190 -44.92 16.75 -1.25
N THR A 191 -45.18 16.24 -0.05
CA THR A 191 -46.16 15.19 0.23
C THR A 191 -46.81 15.43 1.60
N GLU A 192 -47.95 14.80 1.82
CA GLU A 192 -48.68 14.81 3.09
C GLU A 192 -47.87 14.22 4.27
N LEU A 193 -46.72 13.56 4.01
CA LEU A 193 -45.84 12.96 5.03
C LEU A 193 -45.34 14.00 6.05
N HIS A 194 -45.23 15.27 5.65
CA HIS A 194 -44.72 16.35 6.47
C HIS A 194 -45.79 17.07 7.31
N ASP A 195 -47.06 16.65 7.21
CA ASP A 195 -48.16 17.28 7.94
C ASP A 195 -48.37 16.62 9.31
N GLU A 196 -48.13 17.40 10.37
CA GLU A 196 -48.17 16.98 11.79
C GLU A 196 -49.49 16.32 12.22
N LYS A 197 -50.56 16.51 11.45
CA LYS A 197 -51.89 15.93 11.70
C LYS A 197 -52.42 15.06 10.55
N HIS A 198 -51.64 14.80 9.50
CA HIS A 198 -52.14 14.20 8.24
C HIS A 198 -53.50 14.81 7.86
N GLN A 199 -53.54 16.15 7.71
CA GLN A 199 -54.79 16.84 7.40
C GLN A 199 -55.18 16.60 5.94
N PRO A 200 -56.37 16.03 5.66
CA PRO A 200 -56.78 15.69 4.30
C PRO A 200 -56.98 16.91 3.36
N ASP A 201 -56.98 18.13 3.91
CA ASP A 201 -57.26 19.36 3.18
C ASP A 201 -56.01 19.99 2.52
N LEU A 202 -54.81 19.53 2.88
CA LEU A 202 -53.53 19.98 2.32
C LEU A 202 -53.05 19.02 1.23
N LYS A 203 -53.75 19.00 0.09
CA LYS A 203 -53.46 18.09 -1.05
C LYS A 203 -52.03 18.17 -1.62
N ASN A 204 -51.23 19.16 -1.24
CA ASN A 204 -49.86 19.37 -1.72
C ASN A 204 -48.80 19.33 -0.61
N GLY A 205 -49.15 18.99 0.64
CA GLY A 205 -48.26 19.15 1.79
C GLY A 205 -47.78 20.61 1.98
N ARG A 206 -46.87 20.86 2.92
CA ARG A 206 -46.20 22.17 3.03
C ARG A 206 -45.32 22.41 1.79
N ALA A 207 -45.09 23.68 1.42
CA ALA A 207 -44.16 24.10 0.35
C ALA A 207 -42.67 23.86 0.72
N MET A 208 -42.36 22.74 1.36
CA MET A 208 -41.06 22.32 1.82
C MET A 208 -40.66 21.04 1.07
N GLY A 209 -39.57 21.12 0.31
CA GLY A 209 -39.04 20.01 -0.49
C GLY A 209 -39.32 20.16 -1.99
N MET A 210 -38.76 19.23 -2.75
CA MET A 210 -38.89 19.15 -4.21
C MET A 210 -40.37 18.92 -4.62
N PRO A 211 -40.86 19.62 -5.66
CA PRO A 211 -42.16 19.32 -6.25
C PRO A 211 -42.29 17.86 -6.68
N LEU A 212 -43.46 17.27 -6.42
CA LEU A 212 -43.71 15.84 -6.66
C LEU A 212 -43.54 15.44 -8.15
N ASP A 213 -43.96 16.31 -9.07
CA ASP A 213 -43.80 16.10 -10.52
C ASP A 213 -42.33 16.12 -10.95
N GLU A 214 -41.50 16.94 -10.31
CA GLU A 214 -40.07 16.99 -10.60
C GLU A 214 -39.37 15.71 -10.13
N PHE A 215 -39.71 15.22 -8.92
CA PHE A 215 -39.18 13.96 -8.40
C PHE A 215 -39.56 12.78 -9.31
N THR A 216 -40.81 12.71 -9.77
CA THR A 216 -41.27 11.63 -10.65
C THR A 216 -40.74 11.73 -12.07
N ASN A 217 -40.50 12.94 -12.59
CA ASN A 217 -39.81 13.11 -13.88
C ASN A 217 -38.36 12.63 -13.83
N GLN A 218 -37.69 12.70 -12.67
CA GLN A 218 -36.35 12.11 -12.50
C GLN A 218 -36.36 10.58 -12.42
N PHE A 219 -37.53 9.94 -12.32
CA PHE A 219 -37.67 8.49 -12.37
C PHE A 219 -37.48 7.97 -13.81
N HIS A 220 -36.25 8.03 -14.30
CA HIS A 220 -35.86 7.48 -15.60
C HIS A 220 -35.07 6.18 -15.45
N TRP A 221 -35.55 5.12 -16.10
CA TRP A 221 -34.85 3.83 -16.14
C TRP A 221 -33.67 3.88 -17.11
N ASN A 222 -32.43 4.00 -16.61
CA ASN A 222 -31.19 3.87 -17.39
C ASN A 222 -30.21 2.88 -16.72
N ARG A 223 -29.63 1.95 -17.50
CA ARG A 223 -28.68 0.87 -17.09
C ARG A 223 -27.35 1.40 -16.48
N PRO A 224 -26.46 0.58 -15.87
CA PRO A 224 -26.60 -0.69 -15.15
C PRO A 224 -26.25 -0.50 -13.66
N THR A 225 -26.61 0.63 -13.05
CA THR A 225 -26.35 0.87 -11.62
C THR A 225 -27.57 0.46 -10.81
N SER A 226 -27.35 -0.22 -9.68
CA SER A 226 -28.37 -0.65 -8.71
C SER A 226 -28.99 0.51 -7.90
N TYR A 227 -28.90 1.74 -8.42
CA TYR A 227 -29.31 2.99 -7.79
C TYR A 227 -29.93 3.91 -8.85
N ILE A 228 -31.14 4.40 -8.61
CA ILE A 228 -31.71 5.53 -9.36
C ILE A 228 -31.48 6.76 -8.49
N LYS A 229 -30.57 7.64 -8.94
CA LYS A 229 -30.35 8.96 -8.31
C LYS A 229 -31.56 9.85 -8.58
N ALA A 230 -32.30 10.23 -7.53
CA ALA A 230 -32.97 11.52 -7.55
C ALA A 230 -31.90 12.55 -7.18
N SER A 231 -31.42 13.32 -8.16
CA SER A 231 -30.19 14.11 -8.10
C SER A 231 -30.32 15.43 -7.33
N SER A 232 -31.11 15.50 -6.26
CA SER A 232 -31.47 16.78 -5.62
C SER A 232 -31.53 16.79 -4.09
N ALA A 233 -31.41 15.64 -3.41
CA ALA A 233 -31.58 15.58 -1.95
C ALA A 233 -30.54 16.37 -1.17
N LEU A 234 -29.30 16.29 -1.63
CA LEU A 234 -28.16 16.92 -0.98
C LEU A 234 -28.07 18.42 -1.32
N ASP A 235 -28.50 18.82 -2.52
CA ASP A 235 -28.43 20.21 -2.98
C ASP A 235 -29.57 21.09 -2.40
N TYR A 236 -30.69 20.50 -1.95
CA TYR A 236 -31.81 21.26 -1.35
C TYR A 236 -31.59 21.61 0.14
N PHE A 237 -30.79 20.82 0.88
CA PHE A 237 -30.50 21.10 2.30
C PHE A 237 -29.59 22.30 2.51
N SER A 238 -28.78 22.69 1.52
CA SER A 238 -27.91 23.87 1.59
C SER A 238 -28.64 25.19 1.38
N GLU A 239 -29.81 25.21 0.75
CA GLU A 239 -30.51 26.45 0.36
C GLU A 239 -31.70 26.85 1.24
N SER A 240 -32.27 25.95 2.06
CA SER A 240 -33.61 26.16 2.65
C SER A 240 -33.68 26.55 4.15
N PHE A 241 -32.56 26.74 4.87
CA PHE A 241 -32.56 27.15 6.29
C PHE A 241 -31.87 28.51 6.51
N PRO A 242 -32.58 29.57 6.93
CA PRO A 242 -31.96 30.86 7.22
C PRO A 242 -31.09 30.79 8.50
N PRO A 243 -29.97 31.55 8.58
CA PRO A 243 -28.90 31.30 9.55
C PRO A 243 -29.21 31.68 11.01
N SER A 244 -30.37 32.26 11.31
CA SER A 244 -30.55 33.04 12.55
C SER A 244 -31.16 32.29 13.74
N ARG A 245 -31.34 30.96 13.69
CA ARG A 245 -31.79 30.15 14.85
C ARG A 245 -31.09 28.79 15.02
N LEU A 246 -29.89 28.60 14.47
CA LEU A 246 -29.12 27.34 14.53
C LEU A 246 -27.93 27.35 15.51
N ASN A 247 -27.78 28.40 16.34
CA ASN A 247 -26.65 28.58 17.26
C ASN A 247 -26.57 27.60 18.47
N THR A 248 -27.29 26.47 18.46
CA THR A 248 -27.16 25.47 19.54
C THR A 248 -27.03 24.02 19.06
N VAL A 249 -26.86 23.74 17.76
CA VAL A 249 -26.70 22.35 17.25
C VAL A 249 -25.53 22.17 16.26
N GLU A 250 -24.81 23.22 15.89
CA GLU A 250 -23.69 23.15 14.92
C GLU A 250 -22.38 22.49 15.43
N SER A 251 -22.33 21.89 16.62
CA SER A 251 -21.08 21.32 17.15
C SER A 251 -20.86 19.82 16.94
N GLN A 252 -21.73 19.07 16.22
CA GLN A 252 -21.62 17.60 16.13
C GLN A 252 -21.97 16.93 14.79
N LEU A 253 -21.86 17.59 13.64
CA LEU A 253 -21.96 16.90 12.33
C LEU A 253 -20.77 17.23 11.42
N PRO A 254 -20.06 16.25 10.84
CA PRO A 254 -18.95 16.49 9.91
C PRO A 254 -19.46 16.90 8.51
N ASP A 255 -18.77 17.85 7.88
CA ASP A 255 -19.15 18.58 6.66
C ASP A 255 -19.30 17.78 5.34
N ASN A 256 -19.20 16.45 5.32
CA ASN A 256 -18.99 15.71 4.06
C ASN A 256 -20.03 14.62 3.73
N ILE A 257 -21.34 14.94 3.75
CA ILE A 257 -22.36 14.01 3.23
C ILE A 257 -22.38 14.00 1.68
N HIS A 258 -21.79 14.99 1.01
CA HIS A 258 -21.77 15.06 -0.46
C HIS A 258 -20.80 14.08 -1.15
N ASP A 259 -19.75 13.62 -0.47
CA ASP A 259 -18.68 12.83 -1.10
C ASP A 259 -18.89 11.30 -1.07
N VAL A 260 -19.84 10.79 -0.29
CA VAL A 260 -20.01 9.33 -0.06
C VAL A 260 -20.84 8.64 -1.15
N VAL A 261 -21.60 9.36 -2.00
CA VAL A 261 -22.58 8.74 -2.92
C VAL A 261 -22.25 8.93 -4.42
N ARG A 262 -21.04 9.40 -4.76
CA ARG A 262 -20.64 9.59 -6.18
C ARG A 262 -19.29 8.95 -6.51
N LYS A 263 -19.29 7.65 -6.79
CA LYS A 263 -18.46 7.05 -7.86
C LYS A 263 -18.98 5.64 -8.19
N PRO A 264 -19.44 5.38 -9.43
CA PRO A 264 -19.47 4.02 -9.94
C PRO A 264 -18.02 3.57 -10.07
N PHE A 265 -17.66 2.48 -9.40
CA PHE A 265 -16.43 1.74 -9.65
C PHE A 265 -16.39 1.31 -11.12
N GLN A 266 -15.70 2.09 -11.95
CA GLN A 266 -15.11 1.56 -13.17
C GLN A 266 -13.86 0.79 -12.74
N GLN A 267 -13.85 -0.47 -13.12
CA GLN A 267 -12.90 -1.51 -12.79
C GLN A 267 -11.57 -1.31 -13.55
N HIS A 268 -10.87 -0.18 -13.35
CA HIS A 268 -9.70 0.23 -14.14
C HIS A 268 -8.52 0.84 -13.37
N LEU A 269 -8.38 0.62 -12.05
CA LEU A 269 -7.20 1.06 -11.29
C LEU A 269 -6.77 0.02 -10.23
N LEU A 270 -6.23 -1.09 -10.72
CA LEU A 270 -5.39 -2.08 -10.01
C LEU A 270 -4.68 -2.80 -11.16
N PRO A 271 -3.46 -2.40 -11.57
CA PRO A 271 -2.26 -2.61 -10.74
C PRO A 271 -1.14 -1.57 -10.97
N ARG A 272 -0.70 -0.85 -9.94
CA ARG A 272 0.51 -0.01 -10.03
C ARG A 272 1.35 -0.23 -8.78
N LEU A 273 2.49 -0.89 -8.98
CA LEU A 273 3.56 -1.20 -8.01
C LEU A 273 3.58 -2.63 -7.47
N LEU A 274 4.18 -3.50 -8.26
CA LEU A 274 4.68 -4.79 -7.83
C LEU A 274 6.19 -4.82 -8.15
N THR A 275 7.08 -4.71 -7.15
CA THR A 275 8.53 -4.67 -7.36
C THR A 275 9.22 -5.86 -6.69
N ALA A 276 9.75 -6.84 -7.41
CA ALA A 276 10.25 -8.07 -6.77
C ALA A 276 11.50 -7.78 -5.92
N ASN A 277 11.69 -8.52 -4.81
CA ASN A 277 12.86 -8.47 -3.91
C ASN A 277 14.15 -9.01 -4.56
N SER A 278 14.48 -8.56 -5.74
CA SER A 278 15.58 -9.09 -6.55
C SER A 278 16.70 -8.05 -6.65
N GLY A 279 17.92 -8.49 -6.97
CA GLY A 279 19.07 -7.62 -7.18
C GLY A 279 19.39 -7.49 -8.66
N ILE A 280 19.49 -6.25 -9.16
CA ILE A 280 20.05 -5.95 -10.49
C ILE A 280 21.45 -5.40 -10.28
N PHE A 281 22.41 -5.86 -11.06
CA PHE A 281 23.72 -5.23 -11.17
C PHE A 281 24.18 -5.19 -12.63
N GLY A 282 24.73 -4.07 -13.07
CA GLY A 282 25.30 -3.90 -14.41
C GLY A 282 26.64 -3.17 -14.32
N TYR A 283 27.58 -3.58 -15.16
CA TYR A 283 28.90 -2.97 -15.26
C TYR A 283 29.22 -2.64 -16.71
N ILE A 284 29.56 -1.38 -16.96
CA ILE A 284 29.98 -0.89 -18.27
C ILE A 284 31.31 -0.18 -18.09
N ASN A 285 32.34 -0.65 -18.80
CA ASN A 285 33.60 0.06 -18.97
C ASN A 285 33.67 0.61 -20.39
N TYR A 286 34.09 1.87 -20.53
CA TYR A 286 34.27 2.54 -21.81
C TYR A 286 35.65 3.20 -21.88
N LEU A 287 36.45 2.81 -22.87
CA LEU A 287 37.88 3.18 -23.01
C LEU A 287 38.70 2.92 -21.74
N VAL A 288 38.33 1.87 -21.00
CA VAL A 288 39.07 1.40 -19.83
C VAL A 288 39.27 -0.10 -20.03
N GLU A 289 40.51 -0.49 -20.32
CA GLU A 289 40.88 -1.89 -20.57
C GLU A 289 40.62 -2.75 -19.34
N LYS A 290 39.82 -3.80 -19.53
CA LYS A 290 39.49 -4.80 -18.51
C LYS A 290 39.55 -6.20 -19.11
N ASP A 291 40.15 -7.13 -18.38
CA ASP A 291 40.06 -8.54 -18.74
C ASP A 291 38.69 -9.12 -18.37
N ARG A 292 38.31 -10.22 -19.03
CA ARG A 292 37.04 -10.90 -18.77
C ARG A 292 36.91 -11.31 -17.30
N LYS A 293 38.01 -11.74 -16.69
CA LYS A 293 38.04 -12.14 -15.28
C LYS A 293 37.55 -11.02 -14.37
N LEU A 294 38.10 -9.82 -14.49
CA LEU A 294 37.74 -8.67 -13.67
C LEU A 294 36.31 -8.23 -13.92
N ILE A 295 35.82 -8.29 -15.16
CA ILE A 295 34.42 -8.03 -15.50
C ILE A 295 33.49 -9.02 -14.76
N LEU A 296 33.77 -10.32 -14.85
CA LEU A 296 32.99 -11.37 -14.19
C LEU A 296 33.05 -11.26 -12.67
N ASP A 297 34.24 -11.03 -12.11
CA ASP A 297 34.42 -10.83 -10.67
C ASP A 297 33.66 -9.60 -10.18
N THR A 298 33.66 -8.50 -10.94
CA THR A 298 32.90 -7.28 -10.62
C THR A 298 31.39 -7.56 -10.60
N LEU A 299 30.86 -8.26 -11.60
CA LEU A 299 29.44 -8.64 -11.63
C LEU A 299 29.07 -9.58 -10.47
N LEU A 300 29.88 -10.62 -10.22
CA LEU A 300 29.65 -11.59 -9.14
C LEU A 300 29.77 -10.97 -7.75
N ASN A 301 30.68 -10.03 -7.56
CA ASN A 301 30.82 -9.28 -6.31
C ASN A 301 29.60 -8.37 -6.11
N GLY A 302 29.18 -7.63 -7.15
CA GLY A 302 27.96 -6.85 -7.14
C GLY A 302 26.73 -7.67 -6.74
N LEU A 303 26.55 -8.86 -7.33
CA LEU A 303 25.47 -9.79 -6.94
C LEU A 303 25.58 -10.25 -5.48
N SER A 304 26.80 -10.51 -5.01
CA SER A 304 27.04 -10.94 -3.62
C SER A 304 26.62 -9.84 -2.62
N ARG A 305 26.75 -8.56 -2.98
CA ARG A 305 26.24 -7.42 -2.19
C ARG A 305 24.72 -7.28 -2.22
N LEU A 306 24.05 -7.91 -3.18
CA LEU A 306 22.60 -7.88 -3.37
C LEU A 306 21.91 -9.19 -2.96
N GLU A 307 22.66 -10.22 -2.57
CA GLU A 307 22.14 -11.56 -2.24
C GLU A 307 21.14 -11.53 -1.08
N TYR A 308 21.27 -10.57 -0.16
CA TYR A 308 20.31 -10.38 0.94
C TYR A 308 18.91 -9.94 0.48
N ARG A 309 18.79 -9.39 -0.74
CA ARG A 309 17.50 -9.04 -1.34
C ARG A 309 16.81 -10.29 -1.88
N GLY A 310 17.53 -11.16 -2.58
CA GLY A 310 17.00 -12.42 -3.11
C GLY A 310 18.10 -13.42 -3.45
N TYR A 311 17.83 -14.71 -3.20
CA TYR A 311 18.84 -15.78 -3.26
C TYR A 311 18.30 -17.14 -3.76
N ASP A 312 17.11 -17.16 -4.38
CA ASP A 312 16.56 -18.40 -4.95
C ASP A 312 17.35 -18.85 -6.19
N SER A 313 17.87 -17.88 -6.94
CA SER A 313 18.69 -18.11 -8.14
C SER A 313 19.46 -16.87 -8.56
N ALA A 314 20.51 -17.03 -9.37
CA ALA A 314 21.31 -15.93 -9.89
C ALA A 314 21.80 -16.20 -11.32
N GLY A 315 22.14 -15.14 -12.04
CA GLY A 315 22.77 -15.26 -13.35
C GLY A 315 23.37 -13.95 -13.87
N LEU A 316 24.16 -14.06 -14.94
CA LEU A 316 24.81 -12.94 -15.61
C LEU A 316 24.99 -13.18 -17.11
N ALA A 317 25.16 -12.12 -17.88
CA ALA A 317 25.46 -12.15 -19.30
C ALA A 317 26.57 -11.15 -19.67
N VAL A 318 27.57 -11.62 -20.43
CA VAL A 318 28.76 -10.87 -20.90
C VAL A 318 29.06 -11.19 -22.36
N ASP A 319 29.87 -10.37 -23.02
CA ASP A 319 30.32 -10.63 -24.39
C ASP A 319 31.26 -11.85 -24.50
N GLY A 320 31.05 -12.63 -25.56
CA GLY A 320 31.80 -13.83 -25.90
C GLY A 320 33.13 -13.57 -26.61
N ASP A 321 33.67 -14.62 -27.23
CA ASP A 321 34.97 -14.56 -27.93
C ASP A 321 34.81 -13.97 -29.32
N LYS A 322 33.70 -14.24 -29.98
CA LYS A 322 33.37 -13.73 -31.31
C LYS A 322 32.49 -12.49 -31.26
N LYS A 323 32.50 -11.72 -32.34
CA LYS A 323 31.54 -10.62 -32.53
C LYS A 323 30.12 -11.19 -32.52
N ASN A 324 29.21 -10.53 -31.78
CA ASN A 324 27.81 -10.91 -31.58
C ASN A 324 27.59 -12.23 -30.81
N GLU A 325 28.58 -12.70 -30.05
CA GLU A 325 28.44 -13.85 -29.16
C GLU A 325 28.21 -13.37 -27.72
N VAL A 326 27.34 -14.04 -26.98
CA VAL A 326 27.04 -13.74 -25.57
C VAL A 326 27.28 -15.00 -24.73
N PHE A 327 28.04 -14.86 -23.66
CA PHE A 327 28.17 -15.88 -22.62
C PHE A 327 27.21 -15.55 -21.49
N ALA A 328 26.30 -16.48 -21.19
CA ALA A 328 25.33 -16.34 -20.12
C ALA A 328 25.42 -17.52 -19.15
N PHE A 329 25.51 -17.20 -17.86
CA PHE A 329 25.59 -18.18 -16.76
C PHE A 329 24.38 -18.02 -15.88
N LYS A 330 23.70 -19.13 -15.58
CA LYS A 330 22.43 -19.13 -14.85
C LYS A 330 22.38 -20.35 -13.93
N GLU A 331 22.23 -20.11 -12.63
CA GLU A 331 22.25 -21.18 -11.63
C GLU A 331 21.15 -20.99 -10.56
N VAL A 332 20.65 -22.11 -10.04
CA VAL A 332 19.68 -22.12 -8.94
C VAL A 332 20.40 -22.13 -7.59
N GLY A 333 19.95 -21.28 -6.68
CA GLY A 333 20.53 -21.05 -5.37
C GLY A 333 21.39 -19.79 -5.30
N LYS A 334 22.26 -19.78 -4.29
CA LYS A 334 23.11 -18.65 -3.91
C LYS A 334 24.16 -18.30 -4.98
N VAL A 335 24.66 -17.06 -4.94
CA VAL A 335 25.68 -16.52 -5.86
C VAL A 335 26.98 -17.32 -5.80
N ALA A 336 27.29 -17.97 -4.67
CA ALA A 336 28.43 -18.88 -4.55
C ALA A 336 28.42 -20.01 -5.60
N LYS A 337 27.25 -20.62 -5.87
CA LYS A 337 27.12 -21.66 -6.90
C LYS A 337 27.31 -21.12 -8.31
N LEU A 338 26.82 -19.90 -8.56
CA LEU A 338 27.06 -19.23 -9.84
C LEU A 338 28.56 -18.96 -10.05
N ARG A 339 29.28 -18.57 -8.99
CA ARG A 339 30.73 -18.37 -9.02
C ARG A 339 31.48 -19.67 -9.34
N GLU A 340 31.09 -20.78 -8.73
CA GLU A 340 31.63 -22.12 -9.04
C GLU A 340 31.39 -22.48 -10.52
N MET A 341 30.15 -22.30 -11.01
CA MET A 341 29.80 -22.57 -12.41
C MET A 341 30.64 -21.75 -13.40
N VAL A 342 30.88 -20.46 -13.10
CA VAL A 342 31.72 -19.60 -13.94
C VAL A 342 33.17 -20.08 -13.94
N ALA A 343 33.70 -20.50 -12.79
CA ALA A 343 35.06 -21.04 -12.68
C ALA A 343 35.24 -22.36 -13.43
N GLU A 344 34.21 -23.21 -13.45
CA GLU A 344 34.22 -24.53 -14.13
C GLU A 344 33.92 -24.45 -15.64
N SER A 345 33.45 -23.30 -16.13
CA SER A 345 32.98 -23.14 -17.52
C SER A 345 34.05 -23.27 -18.60
N GLY A 346 35.33 -23.16 -18.24
CA GLY A 346 36.46 -23.31 -19.17
C GLY A 346 36.61 -22.20 -20.21
N ILE A 347 35.92 -21.06 -20.05
CA ILE A 347 36.04 -19.90 -20.95
C ILE A 347 37.39 -19.19 -20.80
N ASP A 348 37.83 -18.48 -21.85
CA ASP A 348 39.05 -17.68 -21.80
C ASP A 348 38.88 -16.46 -20.87
N MET A 349 39.56 -16.48 -19.73
CA MET A 349 39.51 -15.41 -18.74
C MET A 349 40.46 -14.24 -19.06
N THR A 350 41.37 -14.41 -20.02
CA THR A 350 42.47 -13.46 -20.32
C THR A 350 42.14 -12.46 -21.41
N LYS A 351 41.04 -12.67 -22.14
CA LYS A 351 40.59 -11.74 -23.18
C LYS A 351 40.32 -10.34 -22.60
N VAL A 352 40.92 -9.33 -23.23
CA VAL A 352 40.82 -7.92 -22.84
C VAL A 352 39.77 -7.20 -23.68
N PHE A 353 39.01 -6.32 -23.03
CA PHE A 353 37.98 -5.48 -23.64
C PHE A 353 38.26 -4.00 -23.31
N ASP A 354 38.42 -3.17 -24.34
CA ASP A 354 38.55 -1.71 -24.19
C ASP A 354 37.22 -1.08 -23.75
N SER A 355 36.12 -1.65 -24.26
CA SER A 355 34.75 -1.34 -23.87
C SER A 355 33.95 -2.63 -23.76
N HIS A 356 33.09 -2.72 -22.76
CA HIS A 356 32.23 -3.88 -22.53
C HIS A 356 30.98 -3.48 -21.74
N ALA A 357 29.89 -4.22 -21.95
CA ALA A 357 28.68 -4.10 -21.15
C ALA A 357 28.25 -5.48 -20.61
N GLY A 358 28.15 -5.59 -19.29
CA GLY A 358 27.69 -6.78 -18.57
C GLY A 358 26.47 -6.49 -17.72
N ILE A 359 25.54 -7.45 -17.67
CA ILE A 359 24.35 -7.40 -16.81
C ILE A 359 24.24 -8.67 -15.98
N ALA A 360 23.77 -8.54 -14.74
CA ALA A 360 23.69 -9.59 -13.75
C ALA A 360 22.44 -9.43 -12.88
N HIS A 361 21.95 -10.54 -12.32
CA HIS A 361 20.73 -10.57 -11.53
C HIS A 361 20.75 -11.64 -10.42
N THR A 362 20.21 -11.30 -9.26
CA THR A 362 19.76 -12.25 -8.23
C THR A 362 18.24 -12.21 -8.13
N ARG A 363 17.60 -13.38 -8.14
CA ARG A 363 16.16 -13.50 -8.27
C ARG A 363 15.51 -14.06 -7.00
N TRP A 364 14.43 -13.40 -6.59
CA TRP A 364 13.40 -13.91 -5.70
C TRP A 364 12.18 -14.30 -6.55
N ALA A 365 11.81 -15.58 -6.56
CA ALA A 365 10.84 -16.10 -7.52
C ALA A 365 9.39 -15.70 -7.16
N THR A 366 8.79 -14.79 -7.94
CA THR A 366 7.35 -14.43 -7.84
C THR A 366 6.47 -15.25 -8.79
N HIS A 367 6.93 -15.44 -10.04
CA HIS A 367 6.25 -16.25 -11.06
C HIS A 367 7.14 -17.42 -11.51
N GLY A 368 6.60 -18.63 -11.53
CA GLY A 368 7.33 -19.82 -11.95
C GLY A 368 8.36 -20.30 -10.91
N GLN A 369 8.51 -21.63 -10.81
CA GLN A 369 9.43 -22.24 -9.85
C GLN A 369 10.89 -21.80 -10.08
N PRO A 370 11.72 -21.70 -9.02
CA PRO A 370 13.17 -21.50 -9.16
C PRO A 370 13.78 -22.61 -10.03
N SER A 371 14.22 -22.25 -11.23
CA SER A 371 14.83 -23.17 -12.21
C SER A 371 15.86 -22.42 -13.05
N ARG A 372 16.87 -23.11 -13.59
CA ARG A 372 17.90 -22.50 -14.47
C ARG A 372 17.28 -21.76 -15.67
N VAL A 373 16.14 -22.23 -16.15
CA VAL A 373 15.39 -21.64 -17.25
C VAL A 373 14.79 -20.29 -16.84
N ASN A 374 14.16 -20.24 -15.66
CA ASN A 374 13.52 -19.04 -15.10
C ASN A 374 14.51 -18.04 -14.48
N CYS A 375 15.79 -18.38 -14.33
CA CYS A 375 16.82 -17.43 -13.94
C CYS A 375 16.97 -16.31 -14.98
N HIS A 376 17.18 -15.10 -14.50
CA HIS A 376 17.62 -13.97 -15.32
C HIS A 376 19.14 -14.10 -15.58
N PRO A 377 19.68 -13.51 -16.67
CA PRO A 377 18.99 -12.74 -17.71
C PRO A 377 18.12 -13.60 -18.65
N HIS A 378 17.06 -13.00 -19.20
CA HIS A 378 16.22 -13.62 -20.24
C HIS A 378 16.66 -13.17 -21.64
N ARG A 379 16.52 -14.08 -22.61
CA ARG A 379 16.95 -13.90 -24.00
C ARG A 379 15.78 -13.75 -24.96
N SER A 380 15.96 -12.93 -26.00
CA SER A 380 14.99 -12.81 -27.11
C SER A 380 14.88 -14.08 -27.95
N ASP A 381 15.98 -14.79 -28.15
CA ASP A 381 16.07 -15.93 -29.06
C ASP A 381 17.32 -16.78 -28.73
N PRO A 382 17.50 -17.95 -29.35
CA PRO A 382 18.65 -18.82 -29.07
C PRO A 382 20.04 -18.19 -29.30
N LYS A 383 20.14 -17.14 -30.13
CA LYS A 383 21.39 -16.39 -30.40
C LYS A 383 21.62 -15.22 -29.47
N TRP A 384 20.74 -14.98 -28.49
CA TRP A 384 20.88 -13.91 -27.50
C TRP A 384 20.97 -12.50 -28.11
N GLU A 385 20.15 -12.20 -29.13
CA GLU A 385 20.19 -10.87 -29.77
C GLU A 385 19.87 -9.74 -28.77
N PHE A 386 18.94 -9.98 -27.85
CA PHE A 386 18.63 -9.11 -26.71
C PHE A 386 18.65 -9.92 -25.41
N ALA A 387 19.23 -9.33 -24.36
CA ALA A 387 19.28 -9.86 -23.01
C ALA A 387 18.71 -8.84 -22.02
N VAL A 388 17.83 -9.29 -21.12
CA VAL A 388 17.13 -8.43 -20.14
C VAL A 388 17.24 -9.01 -18.73
N VAL A 389 17.53 -8.14 -17.76
CA VAL A 389 17.32 -8.39 -16.33
C VAL A 389 16.25 -7.43 -15.81
N HIS A 390 15.42 -7.91 -14.89
CA HIS A 390 14.21 -7.21 -14.46
C HIS A 390 13.93 -7.45 -12.97
N ASN A 391 13.56 -6.40 -12.26
CA ASN A 391 13.02 -6.41 -10.91
C ASN A 391 11.60 -5.84 -10.97
N GLY A 392 10.61 -6.66 -10.65
CA GLY A 392 9.23 -6.22 -10.72
C GLY A 392 8.29 -7.26 -11.27
N ILE A 393 7.08 -6.81 -11.58
CA ILE A 393 6.05 -7.61 -12.24
C ILE A 393 5.48 -6.79 -13.40
N ILE A 394 5.55 -7.38 -14.59
CA ILE A 394 4.86 -6.89 -15.78
C ILE A 394 3.42 -7.40 -15.76
N THR A 395 2.47 -6.52 -15.47
CA THR A 395 1.09 -6.92 -15.18
C THR A 395 0.30 -7.30 -16.42
N ASN A 396 0.69 -6.78 -17.59
CA ASN A 396 0.11 -7.11 -18.89
C ASN A 396 0.91 -8.16 -19.68
N TYR A 397 1.71 -8.99 -19.00
CA TYR A 397 2.58 -9.96 -19.69
C TYR A 397 1.77 -11.03 -20.45
N LYS A 398 0.54 -11.35 -20.01
CA LYS A 398 -0.30 -12.35 -20.68
C LYS A 398 -0.76 -11.87 -22.05
N GLU A 399 -1.14 -10.60 -22.14
CA GLU A 399 -1.53 -9.93 -23.38
C GLU A 399 -0.33 -9.83 -24.33
N LEU A 400 0.83 -9.43 -23.81
CA LEU A 400 2.08 -9.36 -24.58
C LEU A 400 2.51 -10.74 -25.09
N LYS A 401 2.45 -11.76 -24.24
CA LYS A 401 2.78 -13.14 -24.59
C LYS A 401 1.88 -13.66 -25.70
N ALA A 402 0.56 -13.49 -25.58
CA ALA A 402 -0.39 -13.91 -26.61
C ALA A 402 -0.16 -13.19 -27.95
N LEU A 403 0.16 -11.90 -27.93
CA LEU A 403 0.49 -11.13 -29.13
C LEU A 403 1.76 -11.67 -29.81
N LEU A 404 2.83 -11.91 -29.03
CA LEU A 404 4.12 -12.36 -29.55
C LEU A 404 4.07 -13.82 -30.03
N GLU A 405 3.33 -14.69 -29.35
CA GLU A 405 3.04 -16.05 -29.82
C GLU A 405 2.27 -16.02 -31.15
N GLY A 406 1.29 -15.13 -31.29
CA GLY A 406 0.58 -14.89 -32.55
C GLY A 406 1.48 -14.37 -33.69
N LYS A 407 2.64 -13.78 -33.37
CA LYS A 407 3.67 -13.36 -34.33
C LYS A 407 4.77 -14.41 -34.55
N GLY A 408 4.63 -15.61 -33.97
CA GLY A 408 5.54 -16.74 -34.20
C GLY A 408 6.71 -16.84 -33.21
N PHE A 409 6.75 -16.02 -32.16
CA PHE A 409 7.76 -16.17 -31.10
C PHE A 409 7.43 -17.37 -30.22
N LYS A 410 8.46 -18.11 -29.82
CA LYS A 410 8.36 -19.22 -28.87
C LYS A 410 8.88 -18.78 -27.50
N PHE A 411 8.09 -19.03 -26.47
CA PHE A 411 8.47 -18.79 -25.08
C PHE A 411 9.09 -20.04 -24.47
N GLU A 412 10.13 -19.85 -23.68
CA GLU A 412 10.88 -20.90 -23.01
C GLU A 412 10.61 -20.92 -21.50
N THR A 413 10.09 -19.82 -20.94
CA THR A 413 9.96 -19.60 -19.50
C THR A 413 8.51 -19.34 -19.07
N ASP A 414 8.27 -19.50 -17.76
CA ASP A 414 7.02 -19.13 -17.09
C ASP A 414 7.07 -17.71 -16.53
N THR A 415 8.09 -16.93 -16.90
CA THR A 415 8.34 -15.60 -16.36
C THR A 415 7.72 -14.53 -17.24
N ASP A 416 7.24 -13.48 -16.59
CA ASP A 416 6.77 -12.25 -17.22
C ASP A 416 7.91 -11.53 -17.97
N THR A 417 9.13 -11.57 -17.43
CA THR A 417 10.32 -10.91 -18.00
C THR A 417 10.68 -11.37 -19.42
N GLU A 418 10.43 -12.64 -19.81
CA GLU A 418 10.77 -13.10 -21.17
C GLU A 418 10.04 -12.28 -22.25
N CYS A 419 8.83 -11.79 -21.95
CA CYS A 419 8.05 -10.94 -22.85
C CYS A 419 8.79 -9.66 -23.24
N ILE A 420 9.58 -9.08 -22.32
CA ILE A 420 10.35 -7.85 -22.57
C ILE A 420 11.43 -8.11 -23.63
N ALA A 421 12.17 -9.20 -23.49
CA ALA A 421 13.23 -9.55 -24.44
C ALA A 421 12.66 -9.91 -25.82
N LYS A 422 11.54 -10.67 -25.87
CA LYS A 422 10.86 -10.98 -27.14
C LYS A 422 10.28 -9.73 -27.81
N LEU A 423 9.70 -8.81 -27.03
CA LEU A 423 9.13 -7.55 -27.53
C LEU A 423 10.21 -6.66 -28.15
N ALA A 424 11.36 -6.53 -27.49
CA ALA A 424 12.50 -5.79 -28.03
C ALA A 424 12.93 -6.34 -29.41
N LYS A 425 13.01 -7.67 -29.53
CA LYS A 425 13.31 -8.31 -30.82
C LYS A 425 12.22 -8.08 -31.87
N PHE A 426 10.95 -8.23 -31.51
CA PHE A 426 9.85 -7.99 -32.44
C PHE A 426 9.86 -6.57 -33.03
N LEU A 427 10.11 -5.57 -32.19
CA LEU A 427 10.20 -4.16 -32.60
C LEU A 427 11.43 -3.89 -33.48
N TYR A 428 12.57 -4.49 -33.14
CA TYR A 428 13.80 -4.40 -33.94
C TYR A 428 13.65 -5.08 -35.31
N ASP A 429 13.09 -6.29 -35.36
CA ASP A 429 12.84 -7.02 -36.61
C ASP A 429 11.86 -6.28 -37.53
N SER A 430 10.94 -5.50 -36.93
CA SER A 430 9.99 -4.65 -37.67
C SER A 430 10.64 -3.35 -38.18
N HIS A 431 11.71 -2.87 -37.54
CA HIS A 431 12.41 -1.62 -37.88
C HIS A 431 13.93 -1.77 -37.69
N PRO A 432 14.67 -2.38 -38.64
CA PRO A 432 16.08 -2.73 -38.45
C PRO A 432 17.04 -1.55 -38.25
N ASP A 433 16.66 -0.34 -38.69
CA ASP A 433 17.46 0.89 -38.58
C ASP A 433 17.11 1.73 -37.33
N ILE A 434 16.32 1.19 -36.40
CA ILE A 434 15.97 1.89 -35.15
C ILE A 434 17.19 2.04 -34.24
N ASP A 435 17.34 3.18 -33.58
CA ASP A 435 18.36 3.37 -32.54
C ASP A 435 17.95 2.68 -31.22
N PHE A 436 18.92 2.42 -30.34
CA PHE A 436 18.63 1.67 -29.11
C PHE A 436 17.70 2.44 -28.17
N THR A 437 17.83 3.77 -28.15
CA THR A 437 17.00 4.65 -27.32
C THR A 437 15.53 4.63 -27.74
N THR A 438 15.23 4.74 -29.04
CA THR A 438 13.85 4.70 -29.55
C THR A 438 13.27 3.30 -29.40
N LEU A 439 14.07 2.25 -29.60
CA LEU A 439 13.65 0.88 -29.32
C LEU A 439 13.29 0.71 -27.83
N GLY A 440 14.16 1.16 -26.92
CA GLY A 440 13.93 1.13 -25.49
C GLY A 440 12.64 1.87 -25.09
N LYS A 441 12.46 3.10 -25.60
CA LYS A 441 11.24 3.90 -25.42
C LYS A 441 9.98 3.16 -25.90
N ALA A 442 10.03 2.52 -27.06
CA ALA A 442 8.91 1.77 -27.63
C ALA A 442 8.58 0.53 -26.79
N VAL A 443 9.58 -0.22 -26.32
CA VAL A 443 9.38 -1.36 -25.41
C VAL A 443 8.70 -0.88 -24.13
N ILE A 444 9.27 0.12 -23.46
CA ILE A 444 8.82 0.61 -22.14
C ILE A 444 7.39 1.15 -22.20
N LYS A 445 7.00 1.77 -23.31
CA LYS A 445 5.63 2.28 -23.53
C LYS A 445 4.57 1.18 -23.50
N GLU A 446 4.90 -0.03 -23.94
CA GLU A 446 3.97 -1.16 -23.98
C GLU A 446 3.93 -1.95 -22.65
N LEU A 447 4.87 -1.70 -21.73
CA LEU A 447 4.92 -2.38 -20.44
C LEU A 447 3.97 -1.73 -19.43
N GLN A 448 3.19 -2.55 -18.73
CA GLN A 448 2.39 -2.14 -17.57
C GLN A 448 2.89 -2.86 -16.31
N GLY A 449 2.69 -2.22 -15.17
CA GLY A 449 3.13 -2.73 -13.87
C GLY A 449 4.24 -1.88 -13.28
N ALA A 450 5.12 -2.50 -12.49
CA ALA A 450 6.30 -1.85 -11.97
C ALA A 450 7.52 -2.69 -12.25
N PHE A 451 8.59 -2.02 -12.67
CA PHE A 451 9.80 -2.64 -13.16
C PHE A 451 11.00 -1.72 -12.94
N GLY A 452 12.14 -2.33 -12.63
CA GLY A 452 13.47 -1.79 -12.88
C GLY A 452 14.13 -2.78 -13.81
N LEU A 453 14.69 -2.35 -14.93
CA LEU A 453 15.26 -3.26 -15.92
C LEU A 453 16.56 -2.72 -16.51
N LEU A 454 17.43 -3.65 -16.90
CA LEU A 454 18.57 -3.39 -17.79
C LEU A 454 18.40 -4.25 -19.03
N MET A 455 18.64 -3.63 -20.19
CA MET A 455 18.59 -4.27 -21.49
C MET A 455 19.92 -4.08 -22.22
N LYS A 456 20.44 -5.18 -22.76
CA LYS A 456 21.64 -5.25 -23.58
C LYS A 456 21.31 -5.93 -24.91
N SER A 457 22.01 -5.56 -25.98
CA SER A 457 21.89 -6.21 -27.28
C SER A 457 23.24 -6.42 -27.96
N VAL A 458 23.33 -7.43 -28.83
CA VAL A 458 24.45 -7.61 -29.76
C VAL A 458 24.44 -6.61 -30.93
N HIS A 459 23.27 -6.05 -31.25
CA HIS A 459 23.10 -5.06 -32.32
C HIS A 459 23.59 -3.67 -31.89
N PHE A 460 23.58 -3.41 -30.58
CA PHE A 460 24.03 -2.16 -29.94
C PHE A 460 25.16 -2.47 -28.94
N PRO A 461 26.36 -2.83 -29.44
CA PRO A 461 27.45 -3.28 -28.58
C PRO A 461 27.94 -2.15 -27.68
N HIS A 462 28.32 -2.49 -26.44
CA HIS A 462 28.79 -1.55 -25.41
C HIS A 462 27.74 -0.55 -24.90
N GLU A 463 26.47 -0.73 -25.29
CA GLU A 463 25.36 0.11 -24.83
C GLU A 463 24.45 -0.63 -23.85
N VAL A 464 23.85 0.12 -22.93
CA VAL A 464 22.83 -0.39 -22.00
C VAL A 464 21.68 0.61 -21.90
N ILE A 465 20.46 0.08 -22.02
CA ILE A 465 19.24 0.80 -21.64
C ILE A 465 18.84 0.38 -20.24
N ALA A 466 18.67 1.36 -19.37
CA ALA A 466 18.21 1.21 -18.01
C ALA A 466 16.91 1.98 -17.84
N ALA A 467 15.88 1.33 -17.32
CA ALA A 467 14.59 1.98 -17.13
C ALA A 467 13.99 1.60 -15.80
N ARG A 468 13.30 2.56 -15.18
CA ARG A 468 12.55 2.29 -13.95
C ARG A 468 11.15 2.88 -13.98
N LYS A 469 10.24 2.15 -13.36
CA LYS A 469 8.89 2.56 -13.03
C LYS A 469 8.51 1.81 -11.75
N GLY A 470 8.65 2.45 -10.60
CA GLY A 470 8.31 1.87 -9.31
C GLY A 470 9.39 1.03 -8.63
N SER A 471 10.32 0.40 -9.35
CA SER A 471 11.46 -0.32 -8.74
C SER A 471 12.71 0.57 -8.67
N PRO A 472 13.44 0.60 -7.54
CA PRO A 472 14.65 1.40 -7.43
C PRO A 472 15.72 1.00 -8.45
N LEU A 473 16.34 2.01 -9.05
CA LEU A 473 17.51 1.85 -9.92
C LEU A 473 18.43 3.07 -9.77
N VAL A 474 19.71 2.80 -9.51
CA VAL A 474 20.74 3.81 -9.25
C VAL A 474 21.94 3.59 -10.17
N VAL A 475 22.51 4.68 -10.67
CA VAL A 475 23.68 4.70 -11.55
C VAL A 475 24.88 5.28 -10.82
N GLY A 476 25.86 4.45 -10.51
CA GLY A 476 27.18 4.84 -10.04
C GLY A 476 28.08 5.23 -11.19
N VAL A 477 28.83 6.30 -11.00
CA VAL A 477 29.72 6.88 -12.02
C VAL A 477 31.14 6.94 -11.49
N LYS A 478 32.11 6.51 -12.30
CA LYS A 478 33.54 6.65 -12.01
C LYS A 478 34.27 7.10 -13.27
N THR A 479 34.86 8.29 -13.21
CA THR A 479 35.60 8.91 -14.31
C THR A 479 37.04 9.17 -13.89
N ALA A 480 37.99 9.06 -14.82
CA ALA A 480 39.41 9.34 -14.53
C ALA A 480 39.67 10.83 -14.25
N LYS A 481 38.90 11.73 -14.90
CA LYS A 481 38.93 13.18 -14.66
C LYS A 481 37.72 13.61 -13.83
N LYS A 482 37.86 14.72 -13.13
CA LYS A 482 36.77 15.31 -12.34
C LYS A 482 35.65 15.77 -13.29
N MET A 483 34.41 15.38 -13.00
CA MET A 483 33.24 15.82 -13.76
C MET A 483 33.07 17.34 -13.65
N LYS A 484 32.62 17.98 -14.74
CA LYS A 484 32.40 19.43 -14.80
C LYS A 484 31.14 19.87 -14.07
N VAL A 485 30.13 19.00 -14.06
CA VAL A 485 28.79 19.28 -13.57
C VAL A 485 28.31 18.07 -12.77
N ASP A 486 27.65 18.32 -11.63
CA ASP A 486 27.10 17.28 -10.75
C ASP A 486 25.61 17.01 -11.03
N PHE A 487 25.15 17.18 -12.28
CA PHE A 487 23.79 16.84 -12.69
C PHE A 487 23.73 16.40 -14.16
N VAL A 488 22.67 15.66 -14.52
CA VAL A 488 22.35 15.22 -15.87
C VAL A 488 20.98 15.80 -16.26
N ASP A 489 20.89 16.37 -17.47
CA ASP A 489 19.65 16.92 -18.01
C ASP A 489 18.70 15.79 -18.45
N VAL A 490 17.39 15.99 -18.24
CA VAL A 490 16.33 15.07 -18.67
C VAL A 490 15.75 15.53 -20.00
N GLU A 491 15.80 14.66 -21.00
CA GLU A 491 15.28 14.92 -22.34
C GLU A 491 13.84 14.43 -22.49
N TYR A 492 12.99 15.26 -23.12
CA TYR A 492 11.59 14.91 -23.40
C TYR A 492 11.42 14.61 -24.89
N SER A 493 10.55 13.64 -25.18
CA SER A 493 10.10 13.37 -26.54
C SER A 493 9.13 14.48 -26.97
N GLU A 494 9.38 15.18 -28.08
CA GLU A 494 8.38 16.12 -28.63
C GLU A 494 7.13 15.35 -29.11
N ASP A 495 5.95 15.90 -28.81
CA ASP A 495 4.63 15.33 -29.09
C ASP A 495 4.45 14.76 -30.51
N GLY A 496 3.99 13.51 -30.60
CA GLY A 496 2.91 13.07 -31.49
C GLY A 496 2.96 13.28 -33.01
N GLY A 497 4.02 13.83 -33.60
CA GLY A 497 4.11 14.04 -35.04
C GLY A 497 4.52 12.77 -35.79
N ALA A 498 3.69 12.31 -36.74
CA ALA A 498 4.06 11.29 -37.72
C ALA A 498 5.47 11.60 -38.29
N LEU A 499 6.34 10.59 -38.33
CA LEU A 499 7.68 10.69 -38.90
C LEU A 499 7.60 11.32 -40.29
N SER A 500 8.03 12.58 -40.44
CA SER A 500 8.09 13.20 -41.76
C SER A 500 9.21 12.51 -42.54
N ALA A 501 8.92 12.17 -43.80
CA ALA A 501 9.84 11.54 -44.73
C ALA A 501 11.18 12.32 -44.92
N GLU A 502 11.25 13.55 -44.43
CA GLU A 502 12.45 14.39 -44.44
C GLU A 502 13.51 13.98 -43.40
N ARG A 503 13.09 13.42 -42.24
CA ARG A 503 14.05 12.94 -41.20
C ARG A 503 14.78 11.66 -41.63
N ALA A 504 14.15 10.81 -42.44
CA ALA A 504 14.78 9.62 -43.00
C ALA A 504 15.82 9.95 -44.09
N ASN A 505 15.59 11.02 -44.88
CA ASN A 505 16.50 11.41 -45.96
C ASN A 505 17.78 12.11 -45.48
N HIS A 506 17.77 12.76 -44.32
CA HIS A 506 18.97 13.43 -43.78
C HIS A 506 20.05 12.44 -43.32
N ASN A 507 19.67 11.28 -42.76
CA ASN A 507 20.63 10.25 -42.35
C ASN A 507 21.29 9.52 -43.54
N VAL A 508 20.61 9.50 -44.70
CA VAL A 508 21.16 8.95 -45.95
C VAL A 508 22.25 9.86 -46.53
N ALA A 509 22.15 11.18 -46.34
CA ALA A 509 23.15 12.13 -46.81
C ALA A 509 24.49 12.00 -46.06
N VAL A 510 24.46 11.73 -44.74
CA VAL A 510 25.66 11.61 -43.90
C VAL A 510 26.48 10.34 -44.20
N LYS A 511 25.82 9.23 -44.57
CA LYS A 511 26.53 8.01 -45.03
C LYS A 511 27.15 8.15 -46.43
N LYS A 512 26.60 9.01 -47.30
CA LYS A 512 27.18 9.27 -48.64
C LYS A 512 28.31 10.30 -48.62
N SER A 513 28.32 11.25 -47.68
CA SER A 513 29.40 12.25 -47.58
C SER A 513 30.73 11.67 -47.07
N ALA A 514 30.73 10.52 -46.39
CA ALA A 514 31.96 9.84 -45.96
C ALA A 514 32.72 9.15 -47.12
N ALA A 515 32.08 8.96 -48.29
CA ALA A 515 32.68 8.26 -49.44
C ALA A 515 33.20 9.21 -50.55
N GLY A 516 33.20 10.53 -50.34
CA GLY A 516 33.55 11.53 -51.36
C GLY A 516 34.60 12.52 -50.92
N LEU A 517 35.77 12.04 -50.46
CA LEU A 517 36.84 12.89 -49.90
C LEU A 517 37.91 13.30 -50.92
N LEU A 518 37.53 13.55 -52.18
CA LEU A 518 38.43 14.02 -53.24
C LEU A 518 37.76 15.08 -54.13
N SER A 519 37.67 16.32 -53.64
CA SER A 519 37.35 17.50 -54.45
C SER A 519 37.97 18.76 -53.80
N PRO A 520 38.92 19.45 -54.43
CA PRO A 520 39.55 20.64 -53.86
C PRO A 520 38.71 21.88 -54.19
N GLY A 521 37.93 22.40 -53.24
CA GLY A 521 37.19 23.65 -53.46
C GLY A 521 36.19 24.11 -52.39
N GLY A 522 36.14 23.48 -51.21
CA GLY A 522 35.09 23.76 -50.21
C GLY A 522 35.51 24.52 -48.95
N LEU A 523 36.65 25.20 -48.94
CA LEU A 523 37.06 26.04 -47.81
C LEU A 523 36.43 27.43 -47.99
N LEU A 524 35.32 27.70 -47.28
CA LEU A 524 34.83 29.01 -46.82
C LEU A 524 33.29 29.00 -46.72
N ALA A 525 32.75 28.36 -45.69
CA ALA A 525 31.40 28.64 -45.20
C ALA A 525 31.43 28.75 -43.66
N PRO A 526 30.80 29.77 -43.05
CA PRO A 526 30.71 29.87 -41.60
C PRO A 526 29.86 28.70 -41.05
N PRO A 527 30.17 28.18 -39.85
CA PRO A 527 29.46 27.03 -39.30
C PRO A 527 27.98 27.39 -39.10
N ASP A 528 27.11 26.59 -39.74
CA ASP A 528 25.67 26.73 -39.69
C ASP A 528 25.17 26.50 -38.25
N LYS A 529 24.61 27.55 -37.63
CA LYS A 529 24.13 27.53 -36.23
C LYS A 529 22.90 26.64 -36.02
N SER A 530 22.35 26.04 -37.08
CA SER A 530 21.25 25.08 -37.02
C SER A 530 21.68 23.66 -36.64
N LEU A 531 23.00 23.36 -36.61
CA LEU A 531 23.55 22.07 -36.20
C LEU A 531 23.74 21.92 -34.67
N LEU A 532 23.22 22.87 -33.87
CA LEU A 532 23.37 22.93 -32.41
C LEU A 532 22.22 22.27 -31.63
N HIS A 533 21.63 21.19 -32.15
CA HIS A 533 20.90 20.22 -31.34
C HIS A 533 21.79 18.98 -31.10
N ARG A 534 22.94 19.18 -30.45
CA ARG A 534 23.69 18.08 -29.82
C ARG A 534 23.28 18.02 -28.36
N SER A 535 22.32 17.16 -28.05
CA SER A 535 21.97 16.76 -26.69
C SER A 535 23.05 15.83 -26.14
N GLN A 536 24.21 16.41 -25.86
CA GLN A 536 25.33 15.72 -25.21
C GLN A 536 25.31 16.07 -23.72
N SER A 537 25.29 15.04 -22.87
CA SER A 537 25.36 15.22 -21.41
C SER A 537 26.66 15.94 -21.04
N ARG A 538 26.54 17.20 -20.60
CA ARG A 538 27.68 18.09 -20.30
C ARG A 538 28.57 17.56 -19.18
N ALA A 539 28.06 16.64 -18.36
CA ALA A 539 28.77 16.04 -17.23
C ALA A 539 29.99 15.19 -17.64
N PHE A 540 29.99 14.62 -18.85
CA PHE A 540 30.95 13.58 -19.26
C PHE A 540 31.93 14.00 -20.38
N LEU A 541 31.96 15.29 -20.74
CA LEU A 541 32.84 15.82 -21.78
C LEU A 541 34.18 16.34 -21.23
N SER A 542 35.27 16.01 -21.93
CA SER A 542 36.59 16.63 -21.71
C SER A 542 36.63 18.10 -22.19
N ASP A 543 37.71 18.84 -21.91
CA ASP A 543 37.90 20.23 -22.38
C ASP A 543 37.93 20.37 -23.91
N ASP A 544 38.27 19.28 -24.61
CA ASP A 544 38.35 19.22 -26.07
C ASP A 544 37.09 18.63 -26.74
N GLY A 545 36.02 18.36 -25.98
CA GLY A 545 34.76 17.82 -26.49
C GLY A 545 34.77 16.32 -26.86
N MET A 546 35.85 15.60 -26.53
CA MET A 546 35.96 14.14 -26.71
C MET A 546 35.39 13.38 -25.49
N PRO A 547 34.73 12.22 -25.68
CA PRO A 547 34.27 11.36 -24.59
C PRO A 547 35.46 10.84 -23.78
N GLN A 548 35.34 10.88 -22.46
CA GLN A 548 36.42 10.49 -21.54
C GLN A 548 36.29 9.01 -21.12
N PRO A 549 37.38 8.34 -20.75
CA PRO A 549 37.32 7.02 -20.12
C PRO A 549 36.45 7.04 -18.87
N ALA A 550 35.46 6.15 -18.85
CA ALA A 550 34.43 6.12 -17.81
C ALA A 550 34.01 4.68 -17.50
N GLU A 551 33.69 4.44 -16.24
CA GLU A 551 33.07 3.22 -15.74
C GLU A 551 31.70 3.58 -15.15
N PHE A 552 30.66 2.87 -15.59
CA PHE A 552 29.30 3.00 -15.08
C PHE A 552 28.88 1.71 -14.38
N PHE A 553 28.24 1.87 -13.23
CA PHE A 553 27.76 0.77 -12.41
C PHE A 553 26.27 0.98 -12.17
N LEU A 554 25.43 0.07 -12.63
CA LEU A 554 23.99 0.15 -12.41
C LEU A 554 23.60 -0.85 -11.35
N SER A 555 22.76 -0.43 -10.40
CA SER A 555 22.32 -1.33 -9.36
C SER A 555 20.91 -0.98 -8.91
N SER A 556 20.16 -1.98 -8.46
CA SER A 556 18.91 -1.74 -7.73
C SER A 556 19.14 -1.26 -6.29
N ASP A 557 20.38 -1.35 -5.77
CA ASP A 557 20.78 -0.88 -4.45
C ASP A 557 22.17 -0.23 -4.47
N ALA A 558 22.32 0.89 -3.76
CA ALA A 558 23.60 1.56 -3.59
C ALA A 558 24.69 0.69 -2.95
N SER A 559 24.35 -0.32 -2.14
CA SER A 559 25.31 -1.19 -1.45
C SER A 559 26.30 -1.87 -2.41
N ALA A 560 25.86 -2.20 -3.62
CA ALA A 560 26.70 -2.81 -4.65
C ALA A 560 27.62 -1.80 -5.35
N LEU A 561 27.38 -0.49 -5.19
CA LEU A 561 28.13 0.57 -5.86
C LEU A 561 29.28 1.12 -5.00
N VAL A 562 29.12 1.10 -3.67
CA VAL A 562 30.03 1.78 -2.73
C VAL A 562 31.48 1.32 -2.81
N GLU A 563 31.74 0.06 -3.15
CA GLU A 563 33.11 -0.44 -3.33
C GLU A 563 33.80 0.11 -4.59
N HIS A 564 33.03 0.64 -5.54
CA HIS A 564 33.54 1.18 -6.79
C HIS A 564 33.49 2.71 -6.86
N THR A 565 32.41 3.32 -6.38
CA THR A 565 32.21 4.77 -6.41
C THR A 565 31.21 5.25 -5.36
N LYS A 566 31.43 6.45 -4.83
CA LYS A 566 30.48 7.16 -3.96
C LYS A 566 29.58 8.14 -4.73
N LYS A 567 29.89 8.41 -6.00
CA LYS A 567 29.13 9.32 -6.87
C LYS A 567 28.01 8.53 -7.55
N VAL A 568 26.76 8.82 -7.18
CA VAL A 568 25.59 8.11 -7.72
C VAL A 568 24.50 9.05 -8.18
N LEU A 569 23.72 8.60 -9.14
CA LEU A 569 22.52 9.24 -9.65
C LEU A 569 21.34 8.28 -9.45
N TYR A 570 20.35 8.72 -8.68
CA TYR A 570 19.09 7.99 -8.52
C TYR A 570 18.19 8.34 -9.70
N LEU A 571 17.78 7.33 -10.46
CA LEU A 571 16.75 7.52 -11.49
C LEU A 571 15.41 7.78 -10.80
N GLU A 572 14.46 8.42 -11.47
CA GLU A 572 13.06 8.56 -11.03
C GLU A 572 12.13 7.68 -11.87
N ASP A 573 10.87 7.54 -11.45
CA ASP A 573 9.87 6.82 -12.24
C ASP A 573 9.74 7.43 -13.65
N ASP A 574 9.59 6.54 -14.64
CA ASP A 574 9.53 6.83 -16.08
C ASP A 574 10.83 7.39 -16.68
N ASP A 575 11.94 7.39 -15.94
CA ASP A 575 13.26 7.67 -16.49
C ASP A 575 13.78 6.47 -17.31
N ILE A 576 14.30 6.79 -18.49
CA ILE A 576 14.97 5.87 -19.40
C ILE A 576 16.40 6.38 -19.58
N ALA A 577 17.33 5.77 -18.85
CA ALA A 577 18.74 6.05 -18.96
C ALA A 577 19.36 5.24 -20.10
N HIS A 578 20.08 5.92 -20.98
CA HIS A 578 20.85 5.32 -22.06
C HIS A 578 22.33 5.62 -21.84
N ILE A 579 23.12 4.55 -21.72
CA ILE A 579 24.58 4.64 -21.59
C ILE A 579 25.18 4.19 -22.92
N HIS A 580 25.84 5.13 -23.61
CA HIS A 580 26.52 4.90 -24.89
C HIS A 580 27.75 5.81 -24.99
N GLU A 581 28.81 5.36 -25.67
CA GLU A 581 30.03 6.14 -25.93
C GLU A 581 30.62 6.89 -24.70
N GLY A 582 30.53 6.28 -23.50
CA GLY A 582 31.03 6.90 -22.27
C GLY A 582 30.15 8.03 -21.71
N GLN A 583 28.93 8.21 -22.23
CA GLN A 583 27.97 9.22 -21.82
C GLN A 583 26.74 8.57 -21.18
N LEU A 584 26.10 9.30 -20.25
CA LEU A 584 24.82 8.94 -19.65
C LEU A 584 23.79 10.02 -20.02
N ASN A 585 22.78 9.63 -20.79
CA ASN A 585 21.64 10.45 -21.18
C ASN A 585 20.38 9.92 -20.51
N ILE A 586 19.50 10.81 -20.04
CA ILE A 586 18.23 10.44 -19.40
C ILE A 586 17.09 10.98 -20.23
N HIS A 587 16.16 10.10 -20.61
CA HIS A 587 14.99 10.47 -21.40
C HIS A 587 13.69 10.14 -20.64
N ARG A 588 12.64 10.92 -20.90
CA ARG A 588 11.28 10.66 -20.42
C ARG A 588 10.26 10.76 -21.56
N LEU A 589 9.20 9.94 -21.48
CA LEU A 589 8.15 9.89 -22.50
C LEU A 589 7.16 11.05 -22.37
N THR A 590 6.79 11.44 -21.15
CA THR A 590 5.83 12.51 -20.87
C THR A 590 6.43 13.56 -19.95
N LYS A 591 5.95 14.80 -20.07
CA LYS A 591 6.29 15.90 -19.16
C LYS A 591 5.11 16.12 -18.22
N ASP A 592 5.24 15.61 -17.00
CA ASP A 592 4.24 15.83 -15.96
C ASP A 592 4.56 17.13 -15.19
N ASP A 593 3.52 17.88 -14.84
CA ASP A 593 3.64 19.13 -14.07
C ASP A 593 4.29 18.87 -12.70
N GLY A 594 5.44 19.52 -12.45
CA GLY A 594 6.18 19.42 -11.18
C GLY A 594 7.42 18.54 -11.20
N THR A 595 7.73 17.85 -12.30
CA THR A 595 8.94 17.01 -12.37
C THR A 595 10.21 17.81 -12.69
N SER A 596 11.32 17.47 -12.03
CA SER A 596 12.62 18.14 -12.25
C SER A 596 13.19 17.80 -13.63
N ASN A 597 13.67 18.82 -14.34
CA ASN A 597 14.36 18.65 -15.64
C ASN A 597 15.81 18.19 -15.50
N VAL A 598 16.29 17.99 -14.26
CA VAL A 598 17.66 17.54 -13.97
C VAL A 598 17.66 16.44 -12.91
N ARG A 599 18.60 15.51 -13.02
CA ARG A 599 18.93 14.51 -11.99
C ARG A 599 20.29 14.83 -11.39
N ALA A 600 20.33 15.04 -10.09
CA ALA A 600 21.56 15.37 -9.39
C ALA A 600 22.42 14.13 -9.13
N ILE A 601 23.74 14.27 -9.31
CA ILE A 601 24.73 13.28 -8.89
C ILE A 601 25.09 13.58 -7.44
N GLN A 602 24.70 12.68 -6.56
CA GLN A 602 24.89 12.80 -5.12
C GLN A 602 26.11 12.00 -4.67
N THR A 603 26.70 12.40 -3.55
CA THR A 603 27.74 11.60 -2.89
C THR A 603 27.10 10.81 -1.77
N ILE A 604 27.17 9.48 -1.83
CA ILE A 604 26.68 8.64 -0.73
C ILE A 604 27.66 8.71 0.44
N GLU A 605 27.14 8.92 1.65
CA GLU A 605 27.92 8.89 2.90
C GLU A 605 28.28 7.46 3.34
N LEU A 606 27.79 6.45 2.63
CA LEU A 606 27.92 5.06 3.00
C LEU A 606 29.37 4.56 2.92
N GLU A 607 29.80 3.83 3.94
CA GLU A 607 31.13 3.24 3.99
C GLU A 607 31.10 1.72 3.79
N LEU A 608 32.13 1.19 3.11
CA LEU A 608 32.23 -0.24 2.82
C LEU A 608 32.22 -1.11 4.10
N GLN A 609 32.78 -0.60 5.20
CA GLN A 609 32.84 -1.32 6.47
C GLN A 609 31.44 -1.58 7.05
N GLU A 610 30.48 -0.69 6.79
CA GLU A 610 29.12 -0.79 7.32
C GLU A 610 28.35 -1.96 6.70
N ILE A 611 28.70 -2.37 5.48
CA ILE A 611 28.12 -3.49 4.74
C ILE A 611 28.95 -4.78 4.79
N MET A 612 29.99 -4.84 5.63
CA MET A 612 30.81 -6.03 5.87
C MET A 612 30.52 -6.65 7.23
N LYS A 613 30.70 -7.97 7.38
CA LYS A 613 30.50 -8.66 8.67
C LYS A 613 31.56 -8.31 9.72
N GLY A 614 32.77 -7.91 9.28
CA GLY A 614 33.87 -7.61 10.18
C GLY A 614 34.28 -8.84 11.01
N LYS A 615 34.25 -8.71 12.34
CA LYS A 615 34.61 -9.76 13.30
C LYS A 615 33.48 -10.74 13.65
N PHE A 616 32.31 -10.57 13.07
CA PHE A 616 31.11 -11.36 13.39
C PHE A 616 30.85 -12.43 12.33
N ASP A 617 30.21 -13.54 12.73
CA ASP A 617 29.90 -14.64 11.81
C ASP A 617 28.70 -14.31 10.90
N HIS A 618 27.77 -13.52 11.42
CA HIS A 618 26.50 -13.16 10.78
C HIS A 618 26.28 -11.64 10.81
N PHE A 619 25.59 -11.12 9.79
CA PHE A 619 25.15 -9.72 9.76
C PHE A 619 24.19 -9.42 10.90
N MET A 620 23.23 -10.31 11.18
CA MET A 620 22.30 -10.12 12.29
C MET A 620 23.05 -9.97 13.63
N GLN A 621 24.11 -10.76 13.85
CA GLN A 621 24.94 -10.63 15.05
C GLN A 621 25.64 -9.27 15.11
N LYS A 622 26.30 -8.87 14.02
CA LYS A 622 26.93 -7.54 13.90
C LYS A 622 25.92 -6.45 14.24
N GLU A 623 24.74 -6.49 13.62
CA GLU A 623 23.71 -5.46 13.75
C GLU A 623 23.11 -5.39 15.14
N ILE A 624 22.95 -6.52 15.86
CA ILE A 624 22.57 -6.53 17.27
C ILE A 624 23.63 -5.82 18.12
N PHE A 625 24.91 -6.11 17.88
CA PHE A 625 26.03 -5.56 18.65
C PHE A 625 26.39 -4.11 18.28
N GLU A 626 25.96 -3.62 17.11
CA GLU A 626 26.07 -2.22 16.67
C GLU A 626 24.95 -1.32 17.21
N GLN A 627 23.97 -1.88 17.93
CA GLN A 627 22.86 -1.09 18.45
C GLN A 627 23.30 0.11 19.31
N PRO A 628 24.32 0.02 20.21
CA PRO A 628 24.80 1.19 20.95
C PRO A 628 25.22 2.35 20.05
N GLU A 629 25.95 2.06 18.96
CA GLU A 629 26.39 3.07 18.00
C GLU A 629 25.23 3.59 17.14
N SER A 630 24.33 2.71 16.69
CA SER A 630 23.20 3.09 15.83
C SER A 630 22.20 4.01 16.51
N VAL A 631 21.91 3.83 17.81
CA VAL A 631 21.03 4.74 18.55
C VAL A 631 21.67 6.10 18.77
N VAL A 632 23.00 6.14 18.99
CA VAL A 632 23.74 7.41 19.06
C VAL A 632 23.68 8.14 17.71
N ASN A 633 23.86 7.43 16.60
CA ASN A 633 23.74 8.00 15.25
C ASN A 633 22.32 8.51 14.96
N THR A 634 21.31 7.82 15.47
CA THR A 634 19.91 8.25 15.39
C THR A 634 19.68 9.57 16.14
N MET A 635 20.32 9.76 17.29
CA MET A 635 20.19 10.96 18.15
C MET A 635 21.13 12.11 17.74
N ARG A 636 22.19 11.82 16.97
CA ARG A 636 23.26 12.76 16.62
C ARG A 636 22.70 14.03 15.96
N GLY A 637 23.04 15.18 16.54
CA GLY A 637 22.58 16.50 16.05
C GLY A 637 21.09 16.78 16.24
N ARG A 638 20.34 15.88 16.90
CA ARG A 638 18.89 15.99 17.13
C ARG A 638 18.55 16.08 18.61
N LEU A 639 19.31 15.40 19.46
CA LEU A 639 19.14 15.43 20.92
C LEU A 639 20.22 16.33 21.55
N ASP A 640 19.79 17.39 22.23
CA ASP A 640 20.67 18.22 23.06
C ASP A 640 20.32 18.00 24.54
N VAL A 641 21.14 17.19 25.20
CA VAL A 641 20.96 16.80 26.60
C VAL A 641 21.22 17.98 27.55
N ALA A 642 22.14 18.89 27.19
CA ALA A 642 22.51 20.01 28.03
C ALA A 642 21.38 21.05 28.08
N ASN A 643 20.81 21.36 26.92
CA ASN A 643 19.70 22.33 26.81
C ASN A 643 18.32 21.67 26.94
N LYS A 644 18.23 20.34 27.06
CA LYS A 644 16.97 19.56 27.13
C LYS A 644 16.06 19.79 25.92
N THR A 645 16.64 19.93 24.73
CA THR A 645 15.88 20.16 23.49
C THR A 645 16.03 19.01 22.50
N VAL A 646 14.98 18.82 21.69
CA VAL A 646 14.97 17.84 20.60
C VAL A 646 14.59 18.55 19.32
N THR A 647 15.48 18.52 18.33
CA THR A 647 15.27 19.16 17.02
C THR A 647 15.29 18.11 15.92
N LEU A 648 14.15 17.89 15.29
CA LEU A 648 14.03 17.05 14.09
C LEU A 648 13.93 17.94 12.85
N GLY A 649 15.09 18.20 12.20
CA GLY A 649 15.19 19.13 11.08
C GLY A 649 14.18 18.87 9.96
N GLY A 650 13.95 17.59 9.61
CA GLY A 650 13.00 17.19 8.57
C GLY A 650 11.54 17.49 8.90
N LEU A 651 11.18 17.69 10.18
CA LEU A 651 9.81 17.99 10.61
C LEU A 651 9.59 19.47 10.95
N ARG A 652 10.64 20.29 10.99
CA ARG A 652 10.61 21.66 11.52
C ARG A 652 9.55 22.55 10.87
N GLN A 653 9.36 22.41 9.55
CA GLN A 653 8.37 23.20 8.80
C GLN A 653 6.93 22.75 9.04
N TYR A 654 6.72 21.51 9.49
CA TYR A 654 5.40 20.88 9.60
C TYR A 654 4.95 20.66 11.04
N ILE A 655 5.84 20.82 12.04
CA ILE A 655 5.54 20.51 13.45
C ILE A 655 4.29 21.23 13.98
N SER A 656 4.07 22.48 13.58
CA SER A 656 2.89 23.28 13.97
C SER A 656 1.60 22.79 13.29
N THR A 657 1.70 22.21 12.10
CA THR A 657 0.57 21.57 11.41
C THR A 657 0.26 20.22 12.05
N ILE A 658 1.28 19.42 12.36
CA ILE A 658 1.12 18.13 13.05
C ILE A 658 0.48 18.34 14.43
N ARG A 659 0.89 19.36 15.20
CA ARG A 659 0.27 19.68 16.50
C ARG A 659 -1.22 20.05 16.41
N ARG A 660 -1.71 20.48 15.25
CA ARG A 660 -3.13 20.83 15.01
C ARG A 660 -3.96 19.64 14.51
N CYS A 661 -3.34 18.50 14.21
CA CYS A 661 -4.05 17.32 13.76
C CYS A 661 -4.96 16.78 14.87
N ARG A 662 -6.06 16.12 14.49
CA ARG A 662 -6.99 15.51 15.45
C ARG A 662 -6.65 14.06 15.78
N ARG A 663 -5.82 13.42 14.96
CA ARG A 663 -5.41 12.03 15.11
C ARG A 663 -4.11 11.77 14.36
N ILE A 664 -3.26 10.94 14.96
CA ILE A 664 -2.04 10.42 14.32
C ILE A 664 -2.26 8.94 14.02
N ILE A 665 -1.99 8.52 12.80
CA ILE A 665 -2.12 7.13 12.35
C ILE A 665 -0.74 6.61 11.97
N PHE A 666 -0.20 5.68 12.75
CA PHE A 666 1.00 4.94 12.37
C PHE A 666 0.64 3.78 11.45
N ILE A 667 1.30 3.69 10.31
CA ILE A 667 1.06 2.67 9.29
C ILE A 667 2.39 1.99 8.96
N ALA A 668 2.47 0.68 9.18
CA ALA A 668 3.68 -0.12 8.97
C ALA A 668 3.37 -1.61 8.82
N CYS A 669 4.40 -2.41 8.52
CA CYS A 669 4.33 -3.87 8.47
C CYS A 669 5.40 -4.50 9.40
N GLY A 670 5.14 -5.73 9.87
CA GLY A 670 6.12 -6.55 10.60
C GLY A 670 6.77 -5.86 11.80
N THR A 671 8.10 -5.96 11.92
CA THR A 671 8.88 -5.32 13.00
C THR A 671 8.67 -3.79 13.07
N SER A 672 8.47 -3.10 11.94
CA SER A 672 8.18 -1.65 11.97
C SER A 672 6.81 -1.34 12.58
N TYR A 673 5.81 -2.21 12.39
CA TYR A 673 4.53 -2.11 13.10
C TYR A 673 4.69 -2.30 14.61
N HIS A 674 5.52 -3.26 15.05
CA HIS A 674 5.83 -3.44 16.47
C HIS A 674 6.51 -2.21 17.07
N SER A 675 7.39 -1.53 16.32
CA SER A 675 8.02 -0.28 16.80
C SER A 675 6.98 0.82 17.05
N CYS A 676 5.96 0.92 16.18
CA CYS A 676 4.85 1.86 16.34
C CYS A 676 4.00 1.52 17.58
N MET A 677 3.71 0.23 17.77
CA MET A 677 3.00 -0.25 18.97
C MET A 677 3.77 0.05 20.26
N ALA A 678 5.11 -0.02 20.22
CA ALA A 678 5.95 0.22 21.38
C ALA A 678 5.94 1.68 21.87
N VAL A 679 5.83 2.63 20.94
CA VAL A 679 5.81 4.07 21.26
C VAL A 679 4.41 4.62 21.47
N ARG A 680 3.35 3.87 21.12
CA ARG A 680 1.96 4.32 21.18
C ARG A 680 1.61 5.01 22.49
N GLY A 681 1.89 4.36 23.63
CA GLY A 681 1.57 4.90 24.95
C GLY A 681 2.30 6.21 25.26
N ALA A 682 3.57 6.34 24.83
CA ALA A 682 4.35 7.57 25.02
C ALA A 682 3.81 8.72 24.16
N PHE A 683 3.35 8.44 22.93
CA PHE A 683 2.68 9.43 22.10
C PHE A 683 1.36 9.89 22.70
N GLU A 684 0.50 8.95 23.14
CA GLU A 684 -0.77 9.26 23.81
C GLU A 684 -0.52 10.14 25.06
N GLU A 685 0.48 9.80 25.87
CA GLU A 685 0.86 10.53 27.09
C GLU A 685 1.36 11.96 26.81
N LEU A 686 2.27 12.12 25.85
CA LEU A 686 2.98 13.38 25.58
C LEU A 686 2.16 14.34 24.70
N THR A 687 1.46 13.80 23.71
CA THR A 687 0.72 14.60 22.72
C THR A 687 -0.74 14.79 23.09
N GLU A 688 -1.35 13.87 23.85
CA GLU A 688 -2.80 13.83 24.12
C GLU A 688 -3.65 13.85 22.83
N ILE A 689 -3.06 13.41 21.71
CA ILE A 689 -3.73 13.22 20.43
C ILE A 689 -4.05 11.71 20.32
N PRO A 690 -5.26 11.33 19.85
CA PRO A 690 -5.58 9.95 19.52
C PRO A 690 -4.54 9.32 18.59
N ILE A 691 -3.99 8.18 19.01
CA ILE A 691 -3.01 7.41 18.22
C ILE A 691 -3.64 6.11 17.74
N ALA A 692 -3.69 5.93 16.43
CA ALA A 692 -4.00 4.66 15.79
C ALA A 692 -2.70 4.01 15.30
N VAL A 693 -2.60 2.70 15.41
CA VAL A 693 -1.49 1.92 14.86
C VAL A 693 -2.09 0.81 14.02
N GLU A 694 -1.74 0.79 12.74
CA GLU A 694 -2.42 -0.02 11.72
C GLU A 694 -1.40 -0.84 10.93
N LEU A 695 -1.76 -2.10 10.67
CA LEU A 695 -1.06 -2.93 9.71
C LEU A 695 -1.42 -2.44 8.30
N ALA A 696 -0.43 -2.14 7.47
CA ALA A 696 -0.67 -1.48 6.19
C ALA A 696 -1.57 -2.28 5.23
N SER A 697 -1.46 -3.62 5.23
CA SER A 697 -2.32 -4.50 4.43
C SER A 697 -3.79 -4.43 4.87
N ASP A 698 -4.07 -4.66 6.15
CA ASP A 698 -5.44 -4.59 6.70
C ASP A 698 -6.04 -3.18 6.57
N PHE A 699 -5.22 -2.14 6.70
CA PHE A 699 -5.62 -0.76 6.49
C PHE A 699 -6.15 -0.51 5.07
N LEU A 700 -5.49 -1.09 4.06
CA LEU A 700 -5.90 -1.03 2.66
C LEU A 700 -7.14 -1.88 2.39
N ASP A 701 -7.17 -3.11 2.90
CA ASP A 701 -8.27 -4.06 2.72
C ASP A 701 -9.59 -3.50 3.25
N ARG A 702 -9.54 -2.85 4.42
CA ARG A 702 -10.72 -2.21 5.03
C ARG A 702 -11.06 -0.86 4.42
N GLN A 703 -10.19 -0.31 3.56
CA GLN A 703 -10.26 1.06 3.07
C GLN A 703 -10.49 2.02 4.25
N ALA A 704 -9.57 1.98 5.21
CA ALA A 704 -9.72 2.70 6.47
C ALA A 704 -10.03 4.20 6.25
N PRO A 705 -10.96 4.80 7.03
CA PRO A 705 -11.27 6.23 6.90
C PRO A 705 -10.08 7.11 7.29
N VAL A 706 -9.66 7.96 6.35
CA VAL A 706 -8.61 8.98 6.53
C VAL A 706 -9.19 10.35 6.16
N PHE A 707 -8.90 11.33 6.99
CA PHE A 707 -9.37 12.71 6.88
C PHE A 707 -8.21 13.67 6.68
N ARG A 708 -8.51 14.90 6.24
CA ARG A 708 -7.50 15.93 5.96
C ARG A 708 -6.77 16.44 7.21
N ASP A 709 -7.40 16.30 8.37
CA ASP A 709 -6.86 16.68 9.67
C ASP A 709 -6.15 15.52 10.39
N ASP A 710 -5.97 14.38 9.71
CA ASP A 710 -5.10 13.31 10.17
C ASP A 710 -3.63 13.58 9.81
N THR A 711 -2.72 13.14 10.68
CA THR A 711 -1.30 12.95 10.33
C THR A 711 -1.01 11.46 10.22
N CYS A 712 -0.69 11.00 9.02
CA CYS A 712 -0.33 9.61 8.75
C CYS A 712 1.20 9.44 8.77
N VAL A 713 1.71 8.61 9.68
CA VAL A 713 3.14 8.34 9.86
C VAL A 713 3.46 6.96 9.30
N PHE A 714 4.30 6.92 8.27
CA PHE A 714 4.73 5.70 7.60
C PHE A 714 6.09 5.29 8.11
N VAL A 715 6.16 4.12 8.76
CA VAL A 715 7.42 3.60 9.33
C VAL A 715 7.87 2.40 8.50
N SER A 716 9.03 2.53 7.86
CA SER A 716 9.59 1.47 7.02
C SER A 716 11.11 1.55 6.98
N GLN A 717 11.81 0.46 7.29
CA GLN A 717 13.28 0.43 7.20
C GLN A 717 13.74 0.70 5.75
N SER A 718 13.17 -0.02 4.77
CA SER A 718 13.56 0.08 3.37
C SER A 718 12.99 1.30 2.66
N GLY A 719 11.83 1.80 3.13
CA GLY A 719 11.07 2.84 2.44
C GLY A 719 10.42 2.38 1.14
N GLU A 720 10.39 1.07 0.87
CA GLU A 720 9.88 0.44 -0.36
C GLU A 720 8.83 -0.65 -0.09
N THR A 721 8.43 -0.86 1.17
CA THR A 721 7.42 -1.87 1.52
C THR A 721 6.12 -1.62 0.78
N ALA A 722 5.64 -2.60 0.00
CA ALA A 722 4.55 -2.40 -0.97
C ALA A 722 3.26 -1.90 -0.31
N ASP A 723 2.75 -2.60 0.70
CA ASP A 723 1.54 -2.21 1.43
C ASP A 723 1.68 -0.81 2.06
N SER A 724 2.82 -0.52 2.70
CA SER A 724 3.06 0.80 3.30
C SER A 724 3.08 1.92 2.24
N LEU A 725 3.65 1.66 1.07
CA LEU A 725 3.72 2.61 -0.04
C LEU A 725 2.34 2.82 -0.68
N MET A 726 1.54 1.77 -0.81
CA MET A 726 0.15 1.87 -1.27
C MET A 726 -0.73 2.61 -0.27
N ALA A 727 -0.58 2.33 1.03
CA ALA A 727 -1.26 3.06 2.09
C ALA A 727 -0.84 4.54 2.11
N LEU A 728 0.42 4.86 1.82
CA LEU A 728 0.89 6.25 1.65
C LEU A 728 0.14 6.97 0.53
N ARG A 729 0.06 6.35 -0.65
CA ARG A 729 -0.69 6.92 -1.77
C ARG A 729 -2.17 7.10 -1.44
N TYR A 730 -2.77 6.10 -0.79
CA TYR A 730 -4.16 6.15 -0.32
C TYR A 730 -4.43 7.33 0.64
N CYS A 731 -3.49 7.63 1.54
CA CYS A 731 -3.57 8.77 2.46
C CYS A 731 -3.34 10.11 1.76
N LEU A 732 -2.40 10.18 0.81
CA LEU A 732 -2.14 11.38 -0.01
C LEU A 732 -3.38 11.77 -0.82
N GLU A 733 -4.07 10.81 -1.44
CA GLU A 733 -5.32 11.05 -2.18
C GLU A 733 -6.44 11.63 -1.32
N ARG A 734 -6.41 11.38 -0.01
CA ARG A 734 -7.39 11.91 0.97
C ARG A 734 -6.96 13.23 1.59
N GLY A 735 -5.79 13.74 1.20
CA GLY A 735 -5.25 15.02 1.65
C GLY A 735 -4.76 15.03 3.09
N ALA A 736 -4.44 13.87 3.67
CA ALA A 736 -3.82 13.81 4.99
C ALA A 736 -2.35 14.28 4.93
N LEU A 737 -1.85 14.84 6.03
CA LEU A 737 -0.43 15.13 6.16
C LEU A 737 0.34 13.82 6.35
N THR A 738 1.39 13.61 5.57
CA THR A 738 2.15 12.34 5.58
C THR A 738 3.59 12.55 6.05
N VAL A 739 4.02 11.70 6.98
CA VAL A 739 5.35 11.73 7.60
C VAL A 739 6.07 10.40 7.35
N GLY A 740 7.26 10.42 6.76
CA GLY A 740 8.05 9.21 6.52
C GLY A 740 9.13 9.01 7.59
N ILE A 741 9.15 7.87 8.27
CA ILE A 741 10.24 7.46 9.17
C ILE A 741 10.97 6.27 8.52
N VAL A 742 12.13 6.56 7.92
CA VAL A 742 12.82 5.62 7.02
C VAL A 742 14.31 5.47 7.35
N ASN A 743 14.95 4.39 6.90
CA ASN A 743 16.41 4.22 7.02
C ASN A 743 17.16 4.39 5.69
N VAL A 744 16.46 4.34 4.56
CA VAL A 744 17.05 4.48 3.22
C VAL A 744 16.71 5.86 2.65
N VAL A 745 17.75 6.65 2.39
CA VAL A 745 17.65 7.96 1.73
C VAL A 745 17.28 7.77 0.26
N GLY A 746 16.35 8.58 -0.24
CA GLY A 746 15.90 8.51 -1.64
C GLY A 746 14.94 7.34 -1.93
N SER A 747 14.46 6.65 -0.90
CA SER A 747 13.41 5.64 -1.03
C SER A 747 12.06 6.24 -1.41
N SER A 748 11.17 5.45 -2.01
CA SER A 748 9.85 5.87 -2.48
C SER A 748 9.02 6.55 -1.39
N ILE A 749 8.96 5.97 -0.18
CA ILE A 749 8.26 6.58 0.96
C ILE A 749 8.88 7.93 1.32
N SER A 750 10.22 8.02 1.37
CA SER A 750 10.91 9.27 1.74
C SER A 750 10.66 10.42 0.76
N MET A 751 10.56 10.10 -0.53
CA MET A 751 10.36 11.08 -1.60
C MET A 751 8.89 11.52 -1.72
N LEU A 752 7.93 10.64 -1.42
CA LEU A 752 6.50 10.92 -1.56
C LEU A 752 5.87 11.55 -0.31
N THR A 753 6.46 11.37 0.87
CA THR A 753 5.95 12.00 2.10
C THR A 753 6.24 13.50 2.14
N HIS A 754 5.35 14.28 2.75
CA HIS A 754 5.52 15.74 2.87
C HIS A 754 6.74 16.14 3.72
N CYS A 755 7.00 15.36 4.77
CA CYS A 755 8.17 15.49 5.62
C CYS A 755 8.57 14.13 6.19
N GLY A 756 9.74 14.06 6.83
CA GLY A 756 10.20 12.79 7.38
C GLY A 756 11.43 12.87 8.26
N VAL A 757 11.78 11.72 8.82
CA VAL A 757 12.95 11.50 9.67
C VAL A 757 13.72 10.31 9.12
N HIS A 758 14.96 10.54 8.72
CA HIS A 758 15.89 9.47 8.44
C HIS A 758 16.44 8.92 9.76
N ILE A 759 16.18 7.66 10.10
CA ILE A 759 16.59 7.11 11.40
C ILE A 759 18.10 7.02 11.55
N ASN A 760 18.85 6.92 10.45
CA ASN A 760 20.31 6.91 10.45
C ASN A 760 20.93 5.76 11.28
N ALA A 761 20.39 4.55 11.13
CA ALA A 761 20.93 3.34 11.77
C ALA A 761 22.11 2.71 11.02
N GLY A 762 22.49 3.28 9.87
CA GLY A 762 23.34 2.64 8.85
C GLY A 762 22.60 1.52 8.10
N PRO A 763 23.21 0.91 7.06
CA PRO A 763 22.60 -0.22 6.37
C PRO A 763 22.34 -1.38 7.31
N GLU A 764 21.24 -2.06 7.06
CA GLU A 764 20.90 -3.31 7.71
C GLU A 764 20.82 -4.36 6.58
N ILE A 765 21.66 -5.39 6.66
CA ILE A 765 21.81 -6.46 5.67
C ILE A 765 21.08 -7.72 6.15
N GLY A 766 21.07 -8.00 7.45
CA GLY A 766 20.34 -9.14 8.02
C GLY A 766 18.86 -9.09 7.64
N VAL A 767 18.28 -10.23 7.25
CA VAL A 767 16.86 -10.29 6.84
C VAL A 767 15.94 -9.89 8.00
N ALA A 768 16.18 -10.42 9.20
CA ALA A 768 15.44 -10.03 10.40
C ALA A 768 15.92 -8.67 10.92
N SER A 769 15.01 -7.70 11.00
CA SER A 769 15.35 -6.34 11.47
C SER A 769 15.72 -6.32 12.96
N THR A 770 16.74 -5.54 13.32
CA THR A 770 17.26 -5.42 14.69
C THR A 770 17.54 -3.96 15.06
N LYS A 771 18.65 -3.38 14.59
CA LYS A 771 19.02 -1.97 14.85
C LYS A 771 18.05 -0.97 14.23
N ALA A 772 17.37 -1.33 13.15
CA ALA A 772 16.33 -0.46 12.60
C ALA A 772 15.11 -0.39 13.54
N TYR A 773 14.72 -1.46 14.24
CA TYR A 773 13.64 -1.42 15.24
C TYR A 773 13.96 -0.45 16.38
N THR A 774 15.14 -0.59 17.00
CA THR A 774 15.54 0.26 18.13
C THR A 774 15.75 1.71 17.69
N SER A 775 16.29 1.95 16.49
CA SER A 775 16.43 3.29 15.92
C SER A 775 15.09 3.92 15.53
N GLN A 776 14.13 3.14 15.00
CA GLN A 776 12.75 3.60 14.74
C GLN A 776 12.06 4.02 16.04
N PHE A 777 12.18 3.20 17.08
CA PHE A 777 11.66 3.50 18.40
C PHE A 777 12.25 4.83 18.93
N VAL A 778 13.58 5.00 18.93
CA VAL A 778 14.23 6.24 19.40
C VAL A 778 13.81 7.46 18.57
N ALA A 779 13.77 7.34 17.24
CA ALA A 779 13.34 8.42 16.36
C ALA A 779 11.90 8.86 16.64
N MET A 780 10.99 7.91 16.88
CA MET A 780 9.60 8.19 17.23
C MET A 780 9.46 8.81 18.63
N ILE A 781 10.25 8.37 19.63
CA ILE A 781 10.25 9.04 20.94
C ILE A 781 10.73 10.49 20.81
N MET A 782 11.78 10.76 20.05
CA MET A 782 12.21 12.13 19.75
C MET A 782 11.12 12.94 19.06
N PHE A 783 10.33 12.30 18.19
CA PHE A 783 9.19 12.94 17.55
C PHE A 783 8.09 13.31 18.56
N ALA A 784 7.73 12.43 19.48
CA ALA A 784 6.78 12.74 20.56
C ALA A 784 7.30 13.86 21.51
N LEU A 785 8.60 13.87 21.82
CA LEU A 785 9.24 14.93 22.60
C LEU A 785 9.15 16.28 21.89
N SER A 786 9.43 16.32 20.59
CA SER A 786 9.32 17.53 19.78
C SER A 786 7.87 18.02 19.70
N LEU A 787 6.88 17.14 19.57
CA LEU A 787 5.47 17.52 19.55
C LEU A 787 4.98 18.13 20.87
N SER A 788 5.51 17.66 22.00
CA SER A 788 5.06 18.07 23.34
C SER A 788 5.80 19.28 23.92
N GLU A 789 6.74 19.89 23.18
CA GLU A 789 7.62 20.98 23.64
C GLU A 789 6.84 22.20 24.20
N ASP A 790 5.76 22.63 23.53
CA ASP A 790 4.95 23.80 23.93
C ASP A 790 4.15 23.59 25.23
N ARG A 791 4.14 22.37 25.78
CA ARG A 791 3.36 22.04 26.98
C ARG A 791 4.22 22.14 28.23
N ALA A 792 4.01 23.17 29.03
CA ALA A 792 4.73 23.37 30.29
C ALA A 792 4.52 22.21 31.29
N SER A 793 3.32 21.65 31.37
CA SER A 793 2.99 20.53 32.27
C SER A 793 3.78 19.25 32.00
N LYS A 794 4.27 19.07 30.76
CA LYS A 794 5.04 17.88 30.35
C LYS A 794 6.55 18.08 30.44
N ALA A 795 7.03 19.27 30.85
CA ALA A 795 8.46 19.60 30.84
C ALA A 795 9.30 18.62 31.66
N GLN A 796 8.90 18.33 32.91
CA GLN A 796 9.62 17.39 33.78
C GLN A 796 9.71 15.99 33.15
N ARG A 797 8.60 15.52 32.57
CA ARG A 797 8.54 14.22 31.89
C ARG A 797 9.45 14.17 30.66
N ARG A 798 9.47 15.24 29.85
CA ARG A 798 10.41 15.33 28.71
C ARG A 798 11.86 15.28 29.18
N HIS A 799 12.21 16.01 30.24
CA HIS A 799 13.58 16.01 30.78
C HIS A 799 14.00 14.61 31.24
N GLU A 800 13.12 13.90 31.96
CA GLU A 800 13.35 12.51 32.37
C GLU A 800 13.65 11.61 31.17
N ILE A 801 12.82 11.67 30.12
CA ILE A 801 12.99 10.86 28.91
C ILE A 801 14.29 11.22 28.17
N ILE A 802 14.62 12.52 28.06
CA ILE A 802 15.87 12.99 27.45
C ILE A 802 17.10 12.47 28.21
N ASP A 803 17.05 12.49 29.54
CA ASP A 803 18.11 11.94 30.39
C ASP A 803 18.21 10.41 30.30
N GLY A 804 17.07 9.74 30.10
CA GLY A 804 17.02 8.31 29.80
C GLY A 804 17.70 7.99 28.48
N LEU A 805 17.33 8.69 27.39
CA LEU A 805 17.89 8.50 26.04
C LEU A 805 19.42 8.66 26.03
N ALA A 806 19.96 9.61 26.78
CA ALA A 806 21.40 9.82 26.91
C ALA A 806 22.16 8.59 27.47
N LYS A 807 21.48 7.72 28.24
CA LYS A 807 22.07 6.54 28.90
C LYS A 807 21.84 5.24 28.14
N VAL A 808 20.91 5.22 27.18
CA VAL A 808 20.48 3.98 26.48
C VAL A 808 21.66 3.26 25.82
N SER A 809 22.58 3.99 25.19
CA SER A 809 23.77 3.41 24.54
C SER A 809 24.61 2.58 25.53
N ASP A 810 24.92 3.13 26.70
CA ASP A 810 25.73 2.42 27.69
C ASP A 810 24.97 1.25 28.30
N GLN A 811 23.66 1.39 28.51
CA GLN A 811 22.80 0.31 28.97
C GLN A 811 22.72 -0.84 27.95
N PHE A 812 22.71 -0.56 26.65
CA PHE A 812 22.81 -1.58 25.61
C PHE A 812 24.13 -2.34 25.72
N ARG A 813 25.27 -1.64 25.93
CA ARG A 813 26.57 -2.28 26.12
C ARG A 813 26.57 -3.22 27.32
N GLU A 814 25.94 -2.84 28.43
CA GLU A 814 25.81 -3.73 29.60
C GLU A 814 24.99 -4.99 29.29
N ILE A 815 23.89 -4.87 28.55
CA ILE A 815 23.05 -6.03 28.18
C ILE A 815 23.77 -6.95 27.19
N LEU A 816 24.52 -6.39 26.24
CA LEU A 816 25.27 -7.19 25.26
C LEU A 816 26.35 -8.07 25.92
N LYS A 817 26.83 -7.73 27.13
CA LYS A 817 27.72 -8.60 27.92
C LYS A 817 27.05 -9.91 28.36
N LEU A 818 25.70 -9.96 28.38
CA LEU A 818 24.93 -11.15 28.73
C LEU A 818 24.90 -12.19 27.61
N ASN A 819 25.52 -11.92 26.45
CA ASN A 819 25.52 -12.80 25.28
C ASN A 819 25.83 -14.28 25.62
N ASP A 820 26.91 -14.52 26.36
CA ASP A 820 27.36 -15.89 26.63
C ASP A 820 26.42 -16.60 27.63
N SER A 821 25.92 -15.87 28.63
CA SER A 821 24.92 -16.39 29.57
C SER A 821 23.60 -16.73 28.87
N ILE A 822 23.14 -15.89 27.93
CA ILE A 822 21.95 -16.14 27.12
C ILE A 822 22.15 -17.36 26.22
N LYS A 823 23.34 -17.53 25.63
CA LYS A 823 23.69 -18.71 24.83
C LYS A 823 23.58 -19.99 25.65
N GLU A 824 24.16 -20.02 26.86
CA GLU A 824 24.09 -21.17 27.77
C GLU A 824 22.66 -21.50 28.20
N MET A 825 21.86 -20.47 28.52
CA MET A 825 20.45 -20.62 28.86
C MET A 825 19.65 -21.20 27.68
N CYS A 826 19.86 -20.71 26.46
CA CYS A 826 19.18 -21.24 25.27
C CYS A 826 19.46 -22.73 25.09
N ALA A 827 20.73 -23.14 25.20
CA ALA A 827 21.14 -24.54 25.11
C ALA A 827 20.50 -25.41 26.21
N LYS A 828 20.37 -24.87 27.43
CA LYS A 828 19.85 -25.62 28.59
C LYS A 828 18.33 -25.76 28.60
N PHE A 829 17.59 -24.72 28.24
CA PHE A 829 16.14 -24.64 28.50
C PHE A 829 15.28 -24.58 27.24
N LEU A 830 15.81 -24.08 26.14
CA LEU A 830 15.01 -23.73 24.95
C LEU A 830 15.33 -24.60 23.73
N GLN A 831 16.46 -25.31 23.73
CA GLN A 831 16.86 -26.20 22.64
C GLN A 831 15.88 -27.39 22.50
N ASN A 832 15.59 -27.81 21.26
CA ASN A 832 14.65 -28.89 20.92
C ASN A 832 13.19 -28.66 21.32
N GLN A 833 12.84 -27.47 21.79
CA GLN A 833 11.45 -27.13 22.10
C GLN A 833 10.65 -26.93 20.81
N LYS A 834 9.35 -27.24 20.85
CA LYS A 834 8.46 -27.06 19.69
C LYS A 834 7.69 -25.76 19.71
N SER A 835 7.46 -25.21 20.91
CA SER A 835 6.72 -23.97 21.08
C SER A 835 7.28 -23.18 22.26
N LEU A 836 7.05 -21.87 22.25
CA LEU A 836 7.52 -20.94 23.28
C LEU A 836 6.48 -19.81 23.42
N LEU A 837 6.07 -19.50 24.66
CA LEU A 837 5.22 -18.34 24.93
C LEU A 837 6.03 -17.15 25.45
N LEU A 838 5.79 -15.98 24.88
CA LEU A 838 6.35 -14.70 25.33
C LEU A 838 5.25 -13.85 25.95
N LEU A 839 5.43 -13.43 27.21
CA LEU A 839 4.42 -12.69 27.95
C LEU A 839 4.91 -11.28 28.30
N GLY A 840 4.10 -10.29 27.93
CA GLY A 840 4.34 -8.87 28.23
C GLY A 840 3.05 -8.12 28.51
N ARG A 841 3.15 -6.94 29.14
CA ARG A 841 2.00 -6.06 29.42
C ARG A 841 2.36 -4.61 29.15
N GLY A 842 1.37 -3.79 28.79
CA GLY A 842 1.59 -2.38 28.48
C GLY A 842 2.59 -2.21 27.34
N SER A 843 3.59 -1.35 27.51
CA SER A 843 4.68 -1.15 26.53
C SER A 843 5.51 -2.41 26.32
N GLN A 844 5.52 -3.37 27.25
CA GLN A 844 6.25 -4.63 27.10
C GLN A 844 5.52 -5.65 26.23
N TYR A 845 4.25 -5.43 25.89
CA TYR A 845 3.55 -6.32 24.97
C TYR A 845 4.11 -6.24 23.54
N SER A 846 4.46 -5.04 23.06
CA SER A 846 5.15 -4.89 21.77
C SER A 846 6.53 -5.54 21.77
N THR A 847 7.27 -5.45 22.89
CA THR A 847 8.55 -6.16 23.06
C THR A 847 8.37 -7.67 22.95
N ALA A 848 7.32 -8.22 23.56
CA ALA A 848 6.99 -9.64 23.45
C ALA A 848 6.62 -10.03 22.01
N LEU A 849 5.79 -9.23 21.32
CA LEU A 849 5.43 -9.43 19.91
C LEU A 849 6.66 -9.44 19.00
N GLU A 850 7.58 -8.49 19.20
CA GLU A 850 8.81 -8.41 18.43
C GLU A 850 9.73 -9.60 18.69
N GLY A 851 9.93 -9.98 19.96
CA GLY A 851 10.71 -11.17 20.30
C GLY A 851 10.13 -12.44 19.69
N ALA A 852 8.80 -12.61 19.72
CA ALA A 852 8.13 -13.76 19.14
C ALA A 852 8.29 -13.80 17.61
N LEU A 853 8.23 -12.64 16.95
CA LEU A 853 8.49 -12.53 15.52
C LEU A 853 9.94 -12.90 15.19
N LYS A 854 10.94 -12.37 15.90
CA LYS A 854 12.36 -12.71 15.67
C LYS A 854 12.62 -14.20 15.80
N ILE A 855 12.11 -14.82 16.88
CA ILE A 855 12.29 -16.25 17.12
C ILE A 855 11.64 -17.06 15.98
N LYS A 856 10.41 -16.73 15.59
CA LYS A 856 9.74 -17.40 14.45
C LYS A 856 10.51 -17.26 13.14
N GLU A 857 11.00 -16.06 12.82
CA GLU A 857 11.65 -15.76 11.54
C GLU A 857 12.93 -16.55 11.33
N ILE A 858 13.79 -16.67 12.35
CA ILE A 858 15.15 -17.20 12.16
C ILE A 858 15.38 -18.58 12.75
N SER A 859 14.68 -18.95 13.83
CA SER A 859 14.81 -20.30 14.42
C SER A 859 13.69 -21.26 13.99
N TYR A 860 12.62 -20.75 13.38
CA TYR A 860 11.40 -21.49 13.02
C TYR A 860 10.69 -22.15 14.21
N LEU A 861 11.08 -21.81 15.44
CA LEU A 861 10.37 -22.20 16.63
C LEU A 861 9.01 -21.50 16.66
N HIS A 862 7.94 -22.24 16.92
CA HIS A 862 6.63 -21.65 17.06
C HIS A 862 6.58 -20.79 18.33
N CYS A 863 6.78 -19.49 18.17
CA CYS A 863 6.74 -18.54 19.27
C CYS A 863 5.55 -17.59 19.15
N GLU A 864 4.75 -17.53 20.22
CA GLU A 864 3.57 -16.68 20.29
C GLU A 864 3.71 -15.69 21.45
N ALA A 865 3.38 -14.43 21.17
CA ALA A 865 3.35 -13.39 22.19
C ALA A 865 1.93 -13.16 22.68
N VAL A 866 1.74 -13.21 23.99
CA VAL A 866 0.44 -13.05 24.62
C VAL A 866 0.50 -11.92 25.63
N MET A 867 -0.52 -11.06 25.60
CA MET A 867 -0.67 -10.01 26.60
C MET A 867 -0.96 -10.68 27.95
N SER A 868 -0.16 -10.40 28.98
CA SER A 868 -0.26 -11.13 30.25
C SER A 868 -1.61 -10.96 30.97
N GLY A 869 -2.38 -9.93 30.63
CA GLY A 869 -3.77 -9.75 31.08
C GLY A 869 -4.74 -10.79 30.51
N GLU A 870 -4.47 -11.31 29.32
CA GLU A 870 -5.33 -12.25 28.58
C GLU A 870 -5.12 -13.71 28.97
N LEU A 871 -4.16 -14.01 29.83
CA LEU A 871 -3.87 -15.39 30.26
C LEU A 871 -5.13 -16.12 30.74
N LYS A 872 -5.92 -15.48 31.60
CA LYS A 872 -7.15 -16.09 32.16
C LYS A 872 -8.27 -16.30 31.15
N HIS A 873 -8.18 -15.67 29.98
CA HIS A 873 -9.20 -15.72 28.94
C HIS A 873 -8.97 -16.85 27.93
N GLY A 874 -8.02 -17.76 28.19
CA GLY A 874 -7.89 -19.04 27.50
C GLY A 874 -6.45 -19.57 27.47
N VAL A 875 -5.47 -18.69 27.29
CA VAL A 875 -4.05 -19.06 27.08
C VAL A 875 -3.46 -19.80 28.26
N LEU A 876 -3.91 -19.51 29.48
CA LEU A 876 -3.43 -20.19 30.70
C LEU A 876 -3.66 -21.71 30.67
N ALA A 877 -4.60 -22.21 29.84
CA ALA A 877 -4.81 -23.65 29.64
C ALA A 877 -3.63 -24.36 28.95
N LEU A 878 -2.78 -23.61 28.24
CA LEU A 878 -1.57 -24.14 27.61
C LEU A 878 -0.40 -24.28 28.59
N VAL A 879 -0.46 -23.61 29.75
CA VAL A 879 0.66 -23.57 30.69
C VAL A 879 0.76 -24.89 31.46
N ASP A 880 1.90 -25.55 31.31
CA ASP A 880 2.31 -26.72 32.06
C ASP A 880 3.81 -26.65 32.41
N GLU A 881 4.37 -27.75 32.92
CA GLU A 881 5.78 -27.84 33.32
C GLU A 881 6.77 -27.97 32.14
N ASN A 882 6.28 -28.25 30.94
CA ASN A 882 7.09 -28.51 29.75
C ASN A 882 7.14 -27.31 28.80
N LEU A 883 6.05 -26.55 28.71
CA LEU A 883 5.94 -25.38 27.84
C LEU A 883 6.92 -24.29 28.31
N PRO A 884 7.93 -23.94 27.49
CA PRO A 884 8.81 -22.83 27.80
C PRO A 884 8.03 -21.51 27.76
N ILE A 885 8.26 -20.67 28.77
CA ILE A 885 7.63 -19.37 28.90
C ILE A 885 8.72 -18.35 29.21
N ILE A 886 8.74 -17.25 28.48
CA ILE A 886 9.56 -16.07 28.82
C ILE A 886 8.61 -14.94 29.20
N MET A 887 8.82 -14.32 30.35
CA MET A 887 7.99 -13.21 30.84
C MET A 887 8.83 -11.95 31.04
N ILE A 888 8.31 -10.79 30.60
CA ILE A 888 8.94 -9.49 30.76
C ILE A 888 8.32 -8.78 31.97
N LEU A 889 9.06 -8.70 33.08
CA LEU A 889 8.63 -8.09 34.36
C LEU A 889 9.67 -7.08 34.85
N THR A 890 9.80 -5.96 34.15
CA THR A 890 10.58 -4.80 34.62
C THR A 890 9.71 -3.86 35.47
N ARG A 891 10.34 -3.08 36.36
CA ARG A 891 9.70 -2.17 37.31
C ARG A 891 9.14 -0.92 36.62
N ASP A 892 7.84 -0.95 36.39
CA ASP A 892 6.99 0.16 35.93
C ASP A 892 5.73 0.27 36.82
N ASP A 893 4.82 1.18 36.47
CA ASP A 893 3.56 1.40 37.21
C ASP A 893 2.60 0.21 37.16
N ILE A 894 2.78 -0.71 36.20
CA ILE A 894 1.93 -1.89 36.02
C ILE A 894 2.57 -3.18 36.54
N PHE A 895 3.75 -3.09 37.17
CA PHE A 895 4.52 -4.22 37.69
C PHE A 895 3.67 -5.17 38.56
N ALA A 896 2.88 -4.62 39.49
CA ALA A 896 2.03 -5.44 40.37
C ALA A 896 1.03 -6.31 39.59
N LYS A 897 0.51 -5.80 38.45
CA LYS A 897 -0.40 -6.56 37.58
C LYS A 897 0.34 -7.65 36.80
N SER A 898 1.58 -7.38 36.40
CA SER A 898 2.44 -8.37 35.73
C SER A 898 2.92 -9.45 36.69
N LEU A 899 3.23 -9.11 37.94
CA LEU A 899 3.58 -10.06 39.00
C LEU A 899 2.42 -11.01 39.30
N ASN A 900 1.18 -10.52 39.31
CA ASN A 900 0.00 -11.38 39.44
C ASN A 900 -0.12 -12.41 38.30
N ALA A 901 0.28 -12.04 37.08
CA ALA A 901 0.31 -12.97 35.94
C ALA A 901 1.43 -14.02 36.12
N TYR A 902 2.61 -13.60 36.58
CA TYR A 902 3.70 -14.53 36.92
C TYR A 902 3.26 -15.56 37.98
N GLN A 903 2.62 -15.11 39.06
CA GLN A 903 2.10 -16.01 40.09
C GLN A 903 1.08 -17.03 39.55
N GLN A 904 0.27 -16.63 38.56
CA GLN A 904 -0.69 -17.54 37.91
C GLN A 904 0.00 -18.63 37.09
N VAL A 905 1.08 -18.28 36.39
CA VAL A 905 1.91 -19.23 35.65
C VAL A 905 2.56 -20.24 36.61
N ILE A 906 3.18 -19.74 37.69
CA ILE A 906 3.79 -20.58 38.73
C ILE A 906 2.76 -21.51 39.39
N ALA A 907 1.55 -21.02 39.67
CA ALA A 907 0.48 -21.82 40.27
C ALA A 907 0.01 -22.99 39.37
N ARG A 908 0.39 -23.00 38.09
CA ARG A 908 0.15 -24.09 37.13
C ARG A 908 1.41 -24.88 36.78
N ASN A 909 2.42 -24.83 37.66
CA ASN A 909 3.71 -25.48 37.50
C ASN A 909 4.53 -24.98 36.29
N GLY A 910 4.15 -23.86 35.68
CA GLY A 910 4.95 -23.21 34.65
C GLY A 910 6.29 -22.75 35.23
N ARG A 911 7.36 -22.87 34.43
CA ARG A 911 8.73 -22.48 34.82
C ARG A 911 9.23 -21.34 33.95
N PRO A 912 8.73 -20.11 34.14
CA PRO A 912 9.07 -19.00 33.27
C PRO A 912 10.50 -18.51 33.49
N ILE A 913 11.17 -18.15 32.39
CA ILE A 913 12.38 -17.34 32.39
C ILE A 913 11.94 -15.87 32.45
N VAL A 914 12.44 -15.11 33.42
CA VAL A 914 11.96 -13.74 33.67
C VAL A 914 13.00 -12.71 33.25
N ILE A 915 12.63 -11.79 32.36
CA ILE A 915 13.42 -10.56 32.11
C ILE A 915 13.01 -9.52 33.16
N CYS A 916 13.92 -9.22 34.09
CA CYS A 916 13.67 -8.33 35.23
C CYS A 916 14.78 -7.31 35.42
N ASN A 917 14.58 -6.32 36.29
CA ASN A 917 15.66 -5.40 36.62
C ASN A 917 16.75 -6.06 37.48
N MET A 918 17.94 -5.43 37.51
CA MET A 918 19.06 -5.83 38.35
C MET A 918 18.63 -6.02 39.81
N ASP A 919 19.02 -7.14 40.39
CA ASP A 919 18.82 -7.49 41.81
C ASP A 919 17.38 -7.35 42.33
N ASP A 920 16.38 -7.58 41.48
CA ASP A 920 14.97 -7.53 41.90
C ASP A 920 14.66 -8.61 42.96
N PRO A 921 14.16 -8.24 44.16
CA PRO A 921 13.93 -9.17 45.26
C PRO A 921 12.82 -10.18 44.99
N GLU A 922 11.90 -9.92 44.05
CA GLU A 922 10.81 -10.84 43.72
C GLU A 922 11.29 -12.07 42.93
N PHE A 923 12.44 -11.98 42.27
CA PHE A 923 12.96 -13.03 41.39
C PHE A 923 14.33 -13.54 41.87
N PRO A 924 14.44 -14.21 43.03
CA PRO A 924 15.72 -14.75 43.50
C PRO A 924 16.21 -15.91 42.61
N ALA A 925 17.52 -15.95 42.34
CA ALA A 925 18.14 -16.95 41.45
C ALA A 925 17.92 -18.41 41.90
N SER A 926 17.63 -18.64 43.18
CA SER A 926 17.33 -19.97 43.71
C SER A 926 15.96 -20.50 43.28
N LYS A 927 15.05 -19.64 42.82
CA LYS A 927 13.66 -20.02 42.49
C LYS A 927 13.31 -19.79 41.02
N THR A 928 13.93 -18.81 40.37
CA THR A 928 13.51 -18.35 39.04
C THR A 928 14.71 -18.08 38.16
N GLU A 929 14.71 -18.66 36.96
CA GLU A 929 15.68 -18.33 35.91
C GLU A 929 15.42 -16.90 35.43
N ARG A 930 16.46 -16.07 35.34
CA ARG A 930 16.28 -14.63 35.13
C ARG A 930 17.33 -14.02 34.21
N ILE A 931 16.89 -13.06 33.41
CA ILE A 931 17.75 -12.17 32.62
C ILE A 931 17.64 -10.79 33.25
N GLN A 932 18.73 -10.34 33.85
CA GLN A 932 18.76 -9.05 34.53
C GLN A 932 19.15 -7.94 33.56
N VAL A 933 18.32 -6.90 33.47
CA VAL A 933 18.56 -5.73 32.61
C VAL A 933 18.58 -4.44 33.45
N PRO A 934 19.33 -3.40 33.04
CA PRO A 934 19.31 -2.11 33.71
C PRO A 934 17.91 -1.50 33.77
N LYS A 935 17.63 -0.73 34.83
CA LYS A 935 16.42 0.10 34.93
C LYS A 935 16.62 1.40 34.16
N THR A 936 15.63 1.79 33.36
CA THR A 936 15.56 3.09 32.70
C THR A 936 14.16 3.69 32.84
N VAL A 937 13.89 4.77 32.10
CA VAL A 937 12.56 5.38 32.02
C VAL A 937 11.59 4.35 31.43
N ASP A 938 10.41 4.23 32.02
CA ASP A 938 9.37 3.25 31.67
C ASP A 938 9.07 3.16 30.15
N CYS A 939 8.92 4.30 29.47
CA CYS A 939 8.65 4.35 28.03
C CYS A 939 9.87 3.95 27.16
N LEU A 940 11.07 3.90 27.73
CA LEU A 940 12.30 3.48 27.08
C LEU A 940 12.70 2.03 27.43
N GLN A 941 12.12 1.45 28.48
CA GLN A 941 12.51 0.12 28.97
C GLN A 941 12.34 -0.99 27.92
N GLY A 942 11.38 -0.84 27.00
CA GLY A 942 11.21 -1.75 25.86
C GLY A 942 12.43 -1.82 24.92
N LEU A 943 13.22 -0.74 24.82
CA LEU A 943 14.49 -0.72 24.06
C LEU A 943 15.53 -1.67 24.67
N LEU A 944 15.58 -1.75 26.00
CA LEU A 944 16.49 -2.64 26.72
C LEU A 944 16.02 -4.09 26.65
N ASN A 945 14.71 -4.31 26.86
CA ASN A 945 14.13 -5.64 27.00
C ASN A 945 14.10 -6.44 25.69
N VAL A 946 14.18 -5.77 24.52
CA VAL A 946 14.19 -6.47 23.21
C VAL A 946 15.55 -7.10 22.89
N ILE A 947 16.66 -6.55 23.39
CA ILE A 947 18.01 -7.03 23.04
C ILE A 947 18.24 -8.48 23.50
N PRO A 948 17.86 -8.89 24.73
CA PRO A 948 17.94 -10.29 25.12
C PRO A 948 17.12 -11.20 24.21
N LEU A 949 15.94 -10.77 23.75
CA LEU A 949 15.09 -11.56 22.85
C LEU A 949 15.71 -11.71 21.45
N GLN A 950 16.39 -10.69 20.94
CA GLN A 950 17.17 -10.77 19.70
C GLN A 950 18.33 -11.76 19.84
N LEU A 951 19.05 -11.74 20.97
CA LEU A 951 20.13 -12.68 21.26
C LEU A 951 19.61 -14.12 21.43
N ILE A 952 18.46 -14.31 22.09
CA ILE A 952 17.81 -15.62 22.21
C ILE A 952 17.45 -16.16 20.82
N ALA A 953 16.81 -15.34 19.99
CA ALA A 953 16.46 -15.73 18.63
C ALA A 953 17.72 -16.15 17.82
N TYR A 954 18.80 -15.35 17.90
CA TYR A 954 20.08 -15.64 17.25
C TYR A 954 20.66 -16.99 17.71
N TRP A 955 20.80 -17.20 19.02
CA TRP A 955 21.43 -18.41 19.54
C TRP A 955 20.59 -19.67 19.33
N LEU A 956 19.25 -19.56 19.33
CA LEU A 956 18.38 -20.65 18.95
C LEU A 956 18.59 -21.06 17.48
N ALA A 957 18.65 -20.12 16.56
CA ALA A 957 18.90 -20.42 15.15
C ALA A 957 20.28 -21.06 14.93
N VAL A 958 21.32 -20.53 15.57
CA VAL A 958 22.68 -21.09 15.49
C VAL A 958 22.74 -22.51 16.07
N ALA A 959 22.06 -22.77 17.19
CA ALA A 959 22.02 -24.09 17.81
C ALA A 959 21.37 -25.16 16.93
N GLU A 960 20.40 -24.76 16.11
CA GLU A 960 19.72 -25.61 15.11
C GLU A 960 20.48 -25.69 13.77
N GLY A 961 21.66 -25.08 13.66
CA GLY A 961 22.46 -25.05 12.43
C GLY A 961 21.84 -24.25 11.28
N LEU A 962 20.93 -23.32 11.60
CA LEU A 962 20.23 -22.49 10.63
C LEU A 962 21.07 -21.26 10.25
N ASN A 963 20.89 -20.78 9.02
CA ASN A 963 21.54 -19.56 8.57
C ASN A 963 20.71 -18.33 8.97
N VAL A 964 21.19 -17.60 9.97
CA VAL A 964 20.48 -16.46 10.55
C VAL A 964 20.33 -15.28 9.56
N ASP A 965 21.28 -15.10 8.65
CA ASP A 965 21.21 -14.02 7.64
C ASP A 965 20.26 -14.35 6.48
N PHE A 966 19.92 -15.63 6.29
CA PHE A 966 19.12 -16.12 5.16
C PHE A 966 18.02 -17.10 5.63
N PRO A 967 17.02 -16.62 6.38
CA PRO A 967 15.88 -17.44 6.80
C PRO A 967 15.04 -17.87 5.61
N ARG A 968 14.68 -19.15 5.53
CA ARG A 968 13.95 -19.76 4.42
C ARG A 968 12.62 -19.03 4.16
N ASN A 969 12.23 -18.95 2.89
CA ASN A 969 10.97 -18.36 2.42
C ASN A 969 10.81 -16.86 2.70
N LEU A 970 11.84 -16.18 3.23
CA LEU A 970 11.82 -14.75 3.49
C LEU A 970 12.95 -14.01 2.76
N ALA A 971 12.63 -12.78 2.34
CA ALA A 971 13.57 -11.77 1.88
C ALA A 971 13.50 -10.55 2.81
N LYS A 972 14.54 -9.70 2.82
CA LYS A 972 14.63 -8.59 3.78
C LYS A 972 13.50 -7.57 3.67
N SER A 973 13.14 -7.16 2.46
CA SER A 973 12.02 -6.25 2.22
C SER A 973 10.87 -7.05 1.62
N VAL A 974 9.64 -6.54 1.63
CA VAL A 974 8.52 -7.09 0.86
C VAL A 974 8.04 -5.99 -0.07
N THR A 975 8.50 -6.04 -1.32
CA THR A 975 8.29 -4.98 -2.30
C THR A 975 7.29 -5.38 -3.41
N VAL A 976 6.73 -6.59 -3.32
CA VAL A 976 5.63 -7.17 -4.13
C VAL A 976 4.53 -7.73 -3.22
N GLU A 977 3.30 -7.80 -3.73
CA GLU A 977 2.22 -8.65 -3.22
C GLU A 977 2.38 -10.12 -3.61
#